data_AF-A0A8J5IH72-F1
#
_entry.id   AF-A0A8J5IH72-F1
#
_cell.length_a   1.000
_cell.length_b   1.000
_cell.length_c   1.000
_cell.angle_alpha   90.00
_cell.angle_beta   90.00
_cell.angle_gamma   90.00
#
_symmetry.space_group_name_H-M   'P 1'
#
loop_
_entity.id
_entity.type
_entity.pdbx_description
1 polymer ?
#
loop_
_entity_poly.entity_id
_entity_poly.type
_entity_poly.pdbx_seq_one_letter_code
_entity_poly.pdbx_strand_id
1 'polypeptide(L)'
;MSRQIGTSGSTSMLQEGEAVSLSGTTASEEEAGETDELTFTLPELSKEGDDTGRAVRETWPTDHVMLLYMLSRYAVCARTKEDKESWIRQIPLLVLMYEGIAAGALNFDYAPAAMVIAQEGRPKRIWMNTTQDGKSAIDDLREANLINGLKLSTKDYHSVTAFQVSLRGLQLLSQASKELKANVDAFIFAPKPYRRELLKIRYIPIRDPPDANTVSEANAPAWTFTRGSDKHLTAGLSGEIQVEAEEEPEFNEEGRFILESIGYFRYSGVTETEDVSYVSSPFVPQCVRSLEAYQQLSSNAHRALEAASGQSNIRDTLSEAIVLANPVCLVGEWIPFGSNQIVALNERLGSMDRCQGGLFTSLIDDRPTDTQFEVPPGLTEVRILDYDPVRYINFEAEINFPEDDGIVQVENFGIHLNVDGTIFYGIKVDAILDKRADRISVDLLSRLLVDIHQDSSEIMDDLLSSYQTSLLDMVFLGDIANRGKFNMIMADQIDPFMPGLEYMDRGDFENELKQVLGDIHCAYDIGEDSVLIVGRDGMLIAGSASKRFEKVFISYFSLLCREMFLRSFFTRIFVLEELLKHIRDLIFRAKEDPHHLVTIRGKLNQATNDLILFTDTLGYLLESLEFVKIPQKSPNASEEEESIFSYLDLKKQHHDILLRARDLEKLVHGAKYEIVNLRQMAEVLNTSELEDIFKTVEGNTKALADSSLTVEHCGSSLELVQVLLAGSFAFTLLDRVPGGSLNVDMPEWVETAFAKTIIDVPLLFFVLNIIWMAGCIYALIRYKKRKSHEVEYGRRTLRLKVNKAIDIEKFEIFLGTRVLDKQESVSQLASEVRRVVWKDLGLQACNDERAHPRRSIAYAKGSLTWKHKLTDAFMARLGKWQARKSREAANIAAVAGNVSPLSAGTATGMLEAGIPVEVEVEYDSRYGFLLFVTFNFHIREKEIPLSRRIRSYVAQVKERIRLGGRTAPKPKRMPDEGACPRNETLIMEQELMSWFAMEMKQHGVIKSVDMFLTAL
;
A
#
# COMPACT_ATOMS: atom_id res chain seq x y z
N MET A 1 -11.35 43.25 64.27
CA MET A 1 -12.52 44.06 63.84
C MET A 1 -13.15 43.29 62.69
N SER A 2 -14.45 43.01 62.57
CA SER A 2 -15.67 43.28 63.38
C SER A 2 -16.70 42.17 63.05
N ARG A 3 -17.41 41.55 64.02
CA ARG A 3 -18.84 41.81 64.42
C ARG A 3 -19.83 41.90 63.24
N GLN A 4 -21.05 41.34 63.19
CA GLN A 4 -21.99 40.55 64.06
C GLN A 4 -23.12 40.00 63.11
N ILE A 5 -24.15 39.17 63.37
CA ILE A 5 -24.83 38.42 64.48
C ILE A 5 -25.63 37.26 63.79
N GLY A 6 -26.30 36.25 64.40
CA GLY A 6 -26.43 35.78 65.78
C GLY A 6 -27.85 35.25 66.17
N THR A 7 -27.94 33.97 66.58
CA THR A 7 -28.97 33.32 67.48
C THR A 7 -30.49 33.34 67.17
N SER A 8 -31.03 32.15 66.83
CA SER A 8 -32.20 31.43 67.42
C SER A 8 -33.50 32.14 67.87
N GLY A 9 -34.65 31.48 67.60
CA GLY A 9 -35.92 31.68 68.33
C GLY A 9 -36.89 30.50 68.17
N SER A 10 -37.57 30.08 69.26
CA SER A 10 -38.40 28.86 69.31
C SER A 10 -39.64 28.99 70.22
N THR A 11 -40.83 28.72 69.69
CA THR A 11 -42.09 28.42 70.40
C THR A 11 -43.04 27.73 69.39
N SER A 12 -43.64 26.53 69.57
CA SER A 12 -44.26 25.83 70.70
C SER A 12 -45.69 26.29 71.05
N MET A 13 -46.70 25.47 70.72
CA MET A 13 -47.95 25.35 71.50
C MET A 13 -48.55 23.93 71.39
N LEU A 14 -48.96 23.41 72.54
CA LEU A 14 -49.91 22.31 72.75
C LEU A 14 -51.32 22.96 72.93
N GLN A 15 -52.47 22.30 73.13
CA GLN A 15 -52.80 20.91 73.48
C GLN A 15 -54.29 20.62 73.17
N GLU A 16 -54.74 19.36 73.39
CA GLU A 16 -56.13 18.91 73.59
C GLU A 16 -57.10 18.93 72.37
N GLY A 17 -58.08 18.02 72.25
CA GLY A 17 -58.39 16.85 73.08
C GLY A 17 -59.87 16.39 72.97
N GLU A 18 -60.07 15.07 72.83
CA GLU A 18 -61.30 14.26 73.03
C GLU A 18 -62.32 14.10 71.86
N ALA A 19 -63.09 12.98 71.73
CA ALA A 19 -62.87 11.56 72.11
C ALA A 19 -63.93 10.60 71.47
N VAL A 20 -63.47 9.44 70.97
CA VAL A 20 -64.13 8.09 70.92
C VAL A 20 -65.61 7.92 70.49
N SER A 21 -65.85 7.12 69.42
CA SER A 21 -66.97 6.14 69.36
C SER A 21 -66.79 4.95 68.37
N LEU A 22 -66.10 3.90 68.82
CA LEU A 22 -66.21 2.46 68.49
C LEU A 22 -67.04 1.95 67.26
N SER A 23 -66.37 1.24 66.32
CA SER A 23 -66.66 -0.18 65.96
C SER A 23 -65.56 -0.78 65.05
N GLY A 24 -65.43 -2.12 65.01
CA GLY A 24 -64.34 -2.85 64.29
C GLY A 24 -64.54 -3.02 62.76
N THR A 25 -63.67 -3.72 62.02
CA THR A 25 -62.72 -4.78 62.43
C THR A 25 -61.46 -4.82 61.53
N THR A 26 -60.38 -5.46 62.01
CA THR A 26 -59.03 -5.56 61.44
C THR A 26 -58.85 -6.39 60.16
N ALA A 27 -57.93 -5.94 59.29
CA ALA A 27 -57.04 -6.78 58.48
C ALA A 27 -55.68 -6.05 58.33
N SER A 28 -54.59 -6.82 58.21
CA SER A 28 -53.19 -6.41 58.34
C SER A 28 -52.72 -5.20 57.51
N GLU A 29 -51.88 -4.39 58.14
CA GLU A 29 -50.83 -3.60 57.46
C GLU A 29 -49.69 -4.56 57.07
N GLU A 30 -49.20 -4.45 55.83
CA GLU A 30 -47.91 -4.98 55.38
C GLU A 30 -47.15 -3.85 54.65
N GLU A 31 -45.83 -3.98 54.52
CA GLU A 31 -44.93 -2.83 54.39
C GLU A 31 -45.03 -2.12 53.04
N ALA A 32 -45.24 -0.79 53.08
CA ALA A 32 -45.23 0.07 51.90
C ALA A 32 -43.78 0.47 51.54
N GLY A 33 -43.06 -0.44 50.89
CA GLY A 33 -41.86 -0.07 50.13
C GLY A 33 -42.23 0.82 48.93
N GLU A 34 -41.36 1.77 48.59
CA GLU A 34 -41.52 2.58 47.37
C GLU A 34 -41.17 1.71 46.16
N THR A 35 -42.14 1.42 45.30
CA THR A 35 -41.93 0.68 44.04
C THR A 35 -42.14 1.59 42.83
N ASP A 36 -41.09 1.77 42.02
CA ASP A 36 -41.09 2.58 40.78
C ASP A 36 -41.80 1.89 39.59
N GLU A 37 -42.90 1.16 39.88
CA GLU A 37 -43.69 0.42 38.89
C GLU A 37 -44.86 1.25 38.35
N LEU A 38 -44.82 1.58 37.06
CA LEU A 38 -45.88 2.31 36.36
C LEU A 38 -46.88 1.33 35.73
N THR A 39 -48.14 1.36 36.16
CA THR A 39 -49.20 0.52 35.56
C THR A 39 -49.78 1.16 34.29
N PHE A 40 -49.76 0.43 33.18
CA PHE A 40 -50.37 0.81 31.90
C PHE A 40 -51.53 -0.10 31.52
N THR A 41 -52.36 0.33 30.56
CA THR A 41 -53.41 -0.51 29.95
C THR A 41 -53.15 -0.67 28.45
N LEU A 42 -52.91 -1.90 28.00
CA LEU A 42 -52.44 -2.21 26.64
C LEU A 42 -53.23 -3.37 26.01
N PRO A 43 -53.31 -3.46 24.67
CA PRO A 43 -53.93 -4.59 23.99
C PRO A 43 -53.24 -5.92 24.31
N GLU A 44 -54.04 -6.96 24.58
CA GLU A 44 -53.60 -8.35 24.79
C GLU A 44 -53.28 -8.98 23.43
N LEU A 45 -52.01 -9.34 23.20
CA LEU A 45 -51.57 -10.04 21.99
C LEU A 45 -51.73 -11.56 22.13
N SER A 46 -52.01 -12.24 21.03
CA SER A 46 -51.99 -13.70 20.94
C SER A 46 -50.56 -14.24 21.01
N LYS A 47 -50.40 -15.55 21.19
CA LYS A 47 -49.08 -16.22 21.10
C LYS A 47 -48.42 -16.14 19.72
N GLU A 48 -49.15 -15.66 18.70
CA GLU A 48 -48.67 -15.46 17.33
C GLU A 48 -48.47 -13.97 17.00
N GLY A 49 -48.71 -13.06 17.97
CA GLY A 49 -48.52 -11.60 17.83
C GLY A 49 -49.76 -10.83 17.36
N ASP A 50 -50.89 -11.50 17.12
CA ASP A 50 -52.14 -10.87 16.67
C ASP A 50 -52.93 -10.21 17.81
N ASP A 51 -53.54 -9.05 17.55
CA ASP A 51 -54.34 -8.30 18.53
C ASP A 51 -55.66 -9.01 18.86
N THR A 52 -55.85 -9.42 20.13
CA THR A 52 -57.05 -10.15 20.57
C THR A 52 -58.24 -9.24 20.89
N GLY A 53 -58.06 -7.91 20.85
CA GLY A 53 -59.11 -6.92 21.13
C GLY A 53 -59.51 -6.81 22.61
N ARG A 54 -58.75 -7.43 23.51
CA ARG A 54 -58.85 -7.26 24.98
C ARG A 54 -57.76 -6.31 25.47
N ALA A 55 -57.96 -5.73 26.65
CA ALA A 55 -56.96 -4.87 27.30
C ALA A 55 -56.51 -5.50 28.62
N VAL A 56 -55.20 -5.66 28.77
CA VAL A 56 -54.52 -6.15 29.97
C VAL A 56 -53.85 -4.98 30.69
N ARG A 57 -53.67 -5.12 32.02
CA ARG A 57 -52.82 -4.22 32.81
C ARG A 57 -51.43 -4.82 32.91
N GLU A 58 -50.42 -4.03 32.58
CA GLU A 58 -49.01 -4.39 32.69
C GLU A 58 -48.33 -3.33 33.55
N THR A 59 -47.51 -3.73 34.52
CA THR A 59 -46.58 -2.83 35.21
C THR A 59 -45.23 -2.84 34.49
N TRP A 60 -44.59 -1.68 34.46
CA TRP A 60 -43.29 -1.46 33.82
C TRP A 60 -42.47 -0.48 34.67
N PRO A 61 -41.18 -0.74 34.94
CA PRO A 61 -40.32 0.19 35.67
C PRO A 61 -40.21 1.57 34.97
N THR A 62 -40.02 2.62 35.76
CA THR A 62 -39.75 4.00 35.29
C THR A 62 -38.70 4.05 34.17
N ASP A 63 -37.52 3.47 34.37
CA ASP A 63 -36.41 3.51 33.42
C ASP A 63 -36.70 2.76 32.11
N HIS A 64 -37.45 1.66 32.16
CA HIS A 64 -37.90 0.95 30.95
C HIS A 64 -38.80 1.85 30.09
N VAL A 65 -39.66 2.65 30.71
CA VAL A 65 -40.52 3.62 30.01
C VAL A 65 -39.70 4.81 29.48
N MET A 66 -38.66 5.24 30.19
CA MET A 66 -37.72 6.28 29.75
C MET A 66 -36.90 5.81 28.54
N LEU A 67 -36.38 4.59 28.58
CA LEU A 67 -35.63 3.92 27.50
C LEU A 67 -36.50 3.74 26.24
N LEU A 68 -37.74 3.27 26.40
CA LEU A 68 -38.73 3.19 25.32
C LEU A 68 -39.04 4.57 24.72
N TYR A 69 -39.12 5.62 25.54
CA TYR A 69 -39.34 6.98 25.06
C TYR A 69 -38.15 7.52 24.28
N MET A 70 -36.92 7.32 24.76
CA MET A 70 -35.68 7.66 24.05
C MET A 70 -35.66 7.01 22.66
N LEU A 71 -35.90 5.69 22.59
CA LEU A 71 -36.00 4.95 21.34
C LEU A 71 -37.04 5.58 20.38
N SER A 72 -38.19 6.00 20.90
CA SER A 72 -39.26 6.62 20.09
C SER A 72 -38.89 7.98 19.49
N ARG A 73 -37.81 8.63 19.94
CA ARG A 73 -37.30 9.87 19.31
C ARG A 73 -36.44 9.58 18.07
N TYR A 74 -35.79 8.41 18.03
CA TYR A 74 -34.85 8.03 16.97
C TYR A 74 -35.41 7.00 15.98
N ALA A 75 -36.21 6.05 16.45
CA ALA A 75 -36.61 4.86 15.70
C ALA A 75 -38.10 4.54 15.88
N VAL A 76 -38.89 4.80 14.84
CA VAL A 76 -40.35 4.76 14.84
C VAL A 76 -40.88 3.89 13.69
N CYS A 77 -41.79 2.97 14.02
CA CYS A 77 -42.53 2.16 13.06
C CYS A 77 -43.47 3.01 12.19
N ALA A 78 -43.55 2.71 10.89
CA ALA A 78 -44.38 3.43 9.94
C ALA A 78 -45.88 3.30 10.28
N ARG A 79 -46.59 4.44 10.35
CA ARG A 79 -48.04 4.46 10.65
C ARG A 79 -48.91 4.30 9.41
N THR A 80 -48.37 4.64 8.24
CA THR A 80 -49.00 4.47 6.93
C THR A 80 -48.01 3.83 5.95
N LYS A 81 -48.51 3.31 4.83
CA LYS A 81 -47.68 2.67 3.79
C LYS A 81 -46.77 3.63 3.00
N GLU A 82 -46.89 4.94 3.25
CA GLU A 82 -46.12 6.00 2.59
C GLU A 82 -45.05 6.59 3.52
N ASP A 83 -45.13 6.33 4.83
CA ASP A 83 -44.12 6.73 5.81
C ASP A 83 -42.85 5.88 5.67
N LYS A 84 -41.68 6.50 5.89
CA LYS A 84 -40.42 5.78 6.01
C LYS A 84 -40.20 5.35 7.45
N GLU A 85 -39.96 4.06 7.65
CA GLU A 85 -39.48 3.53 8.93
C GLU A 85 -38.11 4.10 9.31
N SER A 86 -37.90 4.29 10.61
CA SER A 86 -36.58 4.59 11.19
C SER A 86 -36.18 3.51 12.19
N TRP A 87 -34.87 3.28 12.28
CA TRP A 87 -34.23 2.20 13.04
C TRP A 87 -32.93 2.72 13.64
N ILE A 88 -32.65 2.43 14.92
CA ILE A 88 -31.40 2.79 15.61
C ILE A 88 -30.53 1.54 15.82
N ARG A 89 -29.21 1.63 15.59
CA ARG A 89 -28.27 0.50 15.77
C ARG A 89 -27.87 0.36 17.25
N GLN A 90 -27.52 -0.86 17.68
CA GLN A 90 -27.15 -1.13 19.08
C GLN A 90 -26.00 -0.24 19.62
N ILE A 91 -24.91 -0.05 18.88
CA ILE A 91 -23.76 0.73 19.39
C ILE A 91 -24.15 2.20 19.70
N PRO A 92 -24.74 2.99 18.77
CA PRO A 92 -25.31 4.31 19.11
C PRO A 92 -26.35 4.30 20.23
N LEU A 93 -27.13 3.23 20.38
CA LEU A 93 -28.11 3.12 21.46
C LEU A 93 -27.42 3.01 22.83
N LEU A 94 -26.39 2.16 22.96
CA LEU A 94 -25.59 2.03 24.19
C LEU A 94 -24.91 3.35 24.57
N VAL A 95 -24.38 4.10 23.60
CA VAL A 95 -23.80 5.43 23.85
C VAL A 95 -24.85 6.43 24.37
N LEU A 96 -26.09 6.43 23.85
CA LEU A 96 -27.16 7.26 24.41
C LEU A 96 -27.55 6.85 25.84
N MET A 97 -27.42 5.56 26.19
CA MET A 97 -27.74 5.05 27.52
C MET A 97 -26.69 5.48 28.54
N TYR A 98 -25.39 5.33 28.23
CA TYR A 98 -24.29 5.88 29.04
C TYR A 98 -24.46 7.40 29.26
N GLU A 99 -24.74 8.16 28.20
CA GLU A 99 -24.95 9.62 28.28
C GLU A 99 -26.25 10.01 29.03
N GLY A 100 -27.16 9.06 29.29
CA GLY A 100 -28.34 9.23 30.13
C GLY A 100 -28.06 8.91 31.62
N ILE A 101 -27.26 7.87 31.88
CA ILE A 101 -26.81 7.49 33.23
C ILE A 101 -25.88 8.60 33.78
N ALA A 102 -24.86 8.99 33.01
CA ALA A 102 -23.95 10.09 33.35
C ALA A 102 -24.63 11.48 33.45
N ALA A 103 -25.92 11.58 33.07
CA ALA A 103 -26.75 12.77 33.27
C ALA A 103 -27.71 12.65 34.48
N GLY A 104 -27.68 11.54 35.23
CA GLY A 104 -28.61 11.24 36.31
C GLY A 104 -30.08 11.09 35.85
N ALA A 105 -30.29 10.66 34.60
CA ALA A 105 -31.60 10.59 33.97
C ALA A 105 -32.11 9.16 33.71
N LEU A 106 -31.25 8.15 33.89
CA LEU A 106 -31.55 6.73 33.91
C LEU A 106 -30.83 6.10 35.10
N ASN A 107 -31.48 5.21 35.84
CA ASN A 107 -30.91 4.52 36.99
C ASN A 107 -30.53 3.07 36.62
N PHE A 108 -29.43 2.93 35.86
CA PHE A 108 -28.85 1.64 35.44
C PHE A 108 -27.34 1.68 35.70
N ASP A 109 -26.75 0.58 36.16
CA ASP A 109 -25.30 0.48 36.35
C ASP A 109 -24.55 0.34 35.01
N TYR A 110 -23.26 0.67 34.97
CA TYR A 110 -22.38 0.42 33.81
C TYR A 110 -21.00 -0.13 34.19
N ALA A 111 -20.55 -1.09 33.40
CA ALA A 111 -19.21 -1.65 33.43
C ALA A 111 -18.49 -1.48 32.08
N PRO A 112 -17.15 -1.36 32.07
CA PRO A 112 -16.38 -1.35 30.84
C PRO A 112 -16.46 -2.69 30.12
N ALA A 113 -16.80 -2.68 28.82
CA ALA A 113 -16.93 -3.87 28.00
C ALA A 113 -16.28 -3.70 26.62
N ALA A 114 -15.46 -4.67 26.22
CA ALA A 114 -14.73 -4.63 24.96
C ALA A 114 -15.61 -5.03 23.76
N MET A 115 -16.09 -4.02 23.03
CA MET A 115 -17.01 -4.17 21.90
C MET A 115 -16.28 -4.12 20.55
N VAL A 116 -16.75 -4.89 19.57
CA VAL A 116 -16.20 -4.87 18.20
C VAL A 116 -16.96 -3.85 17.35
N ILE A 117 -16.24 -2.86 16.81
CA ILE A 117 -16.77 -1.78 15.97
C ILE A 117 -16.22 -1.93 14.55
N ALA A 118 -17.11 -2.00 13.56
CA ALA A 118 -16.76 -2.06 12.14
C ALA A 118 -16.35 -0.67 11.62
N GLN A 119 -15.06 -0.49 11.34
CA GLN A 119 -14.45 0.75 10.88
C GLN A 119 -13.96 0.63 9.43
N GLU A 120 -14.69 1.23 8.49
CA GLU A 120 -14.35 1.29 7.05
C GLU A 120 -14.10 -0.05 6.33
N GLY A 121 -14.48 -1.19 6.93
CA GLY A 121 -14.19 -2.55 6.44
C GLY A 121 -13.23 -3.36 7.34
N ARG A 122 -12.73 -2.76 8.44
CA ARG A 122 -11.89 -3.39 9.46
C ARG A 122 -12.62 -3.41 10.80
N PRO A 123 -12.95 -4.57 11.39
CA PRO A 123 -13.37 -4.64 12.78
C PRO A 123 -12.19 -4.30 13.71
N LYS A 124 -12.36 -3.32 14.59
CA LYS A 124 -11.47 -3.04 15.74
C LYS A 124 -12.21 -3.34 17.05
N ARG A 125 -11.49 -3.75 18.10
CA ARG A 125 -12.05 -4.01 19.45
C ARG A 125 -11.75 -2.80 20.34
N ILE A 126 -12.77 -2.22 20.93
CA ILE A 126 -12.69 -0.97 21.69
C ILE A 126 -13.42 -1.15 23.01
N TRP A 127 -12.76 -0.80 24.11
CA TRP A 127 -13.39 -0.72 25.42
C TRP A 127 -14.39 0.43 25.44
N MET A 128 -15.62 0.12 25.87
CA MET A 128 -16.64 1.14 26.09
C MET A 128 -17.50 0.79 27.30
N ASN A 129 -17.85 1.81 28.09
CA ASN A 129 -18.73 1.67 29.24
C ASN A 129 -20.13 1.30 28.77
N THR A 130 -20.63 0.12 29.17
CA THR A 130 -21.96 -0.35 28.80
C THR A 130 -22.72 -0.85 30.00
N THR A 131 -23.95 -0.37 30.16
CA THR A 131 -24.92 -0.98 31.05
C THR A 131 -25.31 -2.37 30.58
N GLN A 132 -25.39 -3.34 31.50
CA GLN A 132 -25.96 -4.66 31.23
C GLN A 132 -27.48 -4.64 31.49
N ASP A 133 -27.94 -3.99 32.56
CA ASP A 133 -29.37 -3.82 32.89
C ASP A 133 -30.14 -3.17 31.75
N GLY A 134 -29.57 -2.12 31.17
CA GLY A 134 -30.17 -1.46 30.01
C GLY A 134 -30.24 -2.35 28.76
N LYS A 135 -29.40 -3.40 28.63
CA LYS A 135 -29.52 -4.40 27.56
C LYS A 135 -30.63 -5.40 27.89
N SER A 136 -30.68 -5.90 29.12
CA SER A 136 -31.75 -6.77 29.61
C SER A 136 -33.12 -6.08 29.43
N ALA A 137 -33.24 -4.81 29.83
CA ALA A 137 -34.42 -3.98 29.62
C ALA A 137 -34.82 -3.79 28.13
N ILE A 138 -33.86 -3.77 27.20
CA ILE A 138 -34.19 -3.76 25.74
C ILE A 138 -34.79 -5.10 25.33
N ASP A 139 -34.26 -6.23 25.82
CA ASP A 139 -34.78 -7.54 25.48
C ASP A 139 -36.11 -7.87 26.19
N ASP A 140 -36.37 -7.39 27.40
CA ASP A 140 -37.69 -7.49 28.06
C ASP A 140 -38.77 -6.67 27.32
N LEU A 141 -38.46 -5.41 26.96
CA LEU A 141 -39.33 -4.58 26.10
C LEU A 141 -39.55 -5.21 24.72
N ARG A 142 -38.67 -6.12 24.28
CA ARG A 142 -38.76 -6.85 23.00
C ARG A 142 -39.51 -8.18 23.15
N GLU A 143 -39.37 -8.93 24.23
CA GLU A 143 -40.22 -10.07 24.58
C GLU A 143 -41.70 -9.61 24.73
N ALA A 144 -41.92 -8.43 25.32
CA ALA A 144 -43.24 -7.79 25.42
C ALA A 144 -43.77 -7.14 24.12
N ASN A 145 -43.04 -7.26 23.00
CA ASN A 145 -43.39 -6.71 21.68
C ASN A 145 -43.60 -5.17 21.67
N LEU A 146 -42.98 -4.43 22.59
CA LEU A 146 -42.95 -2.97 22.61
C LEU A 146 -41.84 -2.42 21.71
N ILE A 147 -40.79 -3.22 21.47
CA ILE A 147 -39.68 -2.95 20.55
C ILE A 147 -39.61 -4.04 19.46
N ASN A 148 -39.48 -3.61 18.20
CA ASN A 148 -39.12 -4.45 17.06
C ASN A 148 -37.59 -4.56 16.96
N GLY A 149 -37.06 -5.76 16.70
CA GLY A 149 -35.63 -6.01 16.49
C GLY A 149 -35.31 -6.51 15.08
N LEU A 150 -34.42 -5.81 14.36
CA LEU A 150 -33.95 -6.13 13.02
C LEU A 150 -32.47 -6.57 13.08
N LYS A 151 -32.14 -7.73 12.53
CA LYS A 151 -30.74 -8.17 12.34
C LYS A 151 -30.30 -7.87 10.91
N LEU A 152 -29.23 -7.09 10.78
CA LEU A 152 -28.59 -6.72 9.52
C LEU A 152 -27.23 -7.40 9.41
N SER A 153 -26.82 -7.82 8.22
CA SER A 153 -25.41 -8.06 7.93
C SER A 153 -24.76 -6.75 7.48
N THR A 154 -23.57 -6.44 7.99
CA THR A 154 -22.68 -5.41 7.42
C THR A 154 -22.06 -5.92 6.11
N LYS A 155 -21.25 -5.11 5.42
CA LYS A 155 -20.43 -5.62 4.30
C LYS A 155 -19.41 -6.62 4.83
N ASP A 156 -18.81 -6.22 5.94
CA ASP A 156 -17.83 -6.86 6.82
C ASP A 156 -18.34 -8.18 7.46
N TYR A 157 -19.48 -8.71 6.98
CA TYR A 157 -20.19 -9.92 7.42
C TYR A 157 -20.63 -9.99 8.90
N HIS A 158 -20.21 -9.07 9.77
CA HIS A 158 -20.71 -8.94 11.14
C HIS A 158 -22.21 -8.66 11.17
N SER A 159 -22.93 -9.38 12.03
CA SER A 159 -24.36 -9.12 12.27
C SER A 159 -24.55 -7.97 13.27
N VAL A 160 -25.23 -6.92 12.84
CA VAL A 160 -25.58 -5.75 13.65
C VAL A 160 -27.08 -5.76 13.92
N THR A 161 -27.45 -5.66 15.19
CA THR A 161 -28.82 -5.45 15.66
C THR A 161 -29.22 -3.97 15.54
N ALA A 162 -30.47 -3.76 15.13
CA ALA A 162 -31.12 -2.46 15.14
C ALA A 162 -32.53 -2.58 15.74
N PHE A 163 -32.95 -1.53 16.44
CA PHE A 163 -34.19 -1.49 17.22
C PHE A 163 -35.12 -0.38 16.70
N GLN A 164 -36.42 -0.57 16.93
CA GLN A 164 -37.48 0.37 16.56
C GLN A 164 -38.67 0.23 17.53
N VAL A 165 -39.31 1.32 17.94
CA VAL A 165 -40.51 1.24 18.78
C VAL A 165 -41.72 0.75 17.98
N SER A 166 -42.39 -0.29 18.47
CA SER A 166 -43.56 -0.89 17.83
C SER A 166 -44.81 -0.01 17.98
N LEU A 167 -45.88 -0.34 17.25
CA LEU A 167 -47.17 0.33 17.42
C LEU A 167 -47.74 0.16 18.85
N ARG A 168 -47.42 -0.95 19.54
CA ARG A 168 -47.78 -1.20 20.95
C ARG A 168 -46.99 -0.28 21.89
N GLY A 169 -45.67 -0.15 21.65
CA GLY A 169 -44.81 0.77 22.40
C GLY A 169 -45.25 2.24 22.26
N LEU A 170 -45.67 2.66 21.05
CA LEU A 170 -46.24 4.01 20.84
C LEU A 170 -47.57 4.24 21.58
N GLN A 171 -48.36 3.21 21.85
CA GLN A 171 -49.58 3.31 22.67
C GLN A 171 -49.24 3.45 24.17
N LEU A 172 -48.28 2.68 24.68
CA LEU A 172 -47.74 2.82 26.05
C LEU A 172 -47.24 4.25 26.27
N LEU A 173 -46.40 4.74 25.36
CA LEU A 173 -45.85 6.10 25.42
C LEU A 173 -46.90 7.21 25.29
N SER A 174 -48.11 6.92 24.82
CA SER A 174 -49.22 7.90 24.87
C SER A 174 -49.78 8.10 26.27
N GLN A 175 -49.65 7.10 27.15
CA GLN A 175 -50.12 7.09 28.54
C GLN A 175 -49.04 7.59 29.53
N ALA A 176 -47.75 7.39 29.22
CA ALA A 176 -46.63 7.81 30.07
C ALA A 176 -46.62 9.32 30.40
N SER A 177 -46.11 9.69 31.58
CA SER A 177 -46.13 11.06 32.10
C SER A 177 -45.32 12.06 31.25
N LYS A 178 -45.44 13.36 31.56
CA LYS A 178 -44.67 14.43 30.88
C LYS A 178 -43.30 14.69 31.52
N GLU A 179 -43.11 14.26 32.76
CA GLU A 179 -41.89 14.53 33.54
C GLU A 179 -40.76 13.57 33.13
N LEU A 180 -41.04 12.26 33.08
CA LEU A 180 -40.13 11.25 32.53
C LEU A 180 -39.64 11.64 31.12
N LYS A 181 -40.57 12.13 30.29
CA LYS A 181 -40.28 12.63 28.94
C LYS A 181 -39.44 13.90 28.92
N ALA A 182 -39.51 14.74 29.96
CA ALA A 182 -38.70 15.94 30.08
C ALA A 182 -37.26 15.63 30.52
N ASN A 183 -37.06 14.64 31.40
CA ASN A 183 -35.75 14.13 31.80
C ASN A 183 -35.00 13.57 30.58
N VAL A 184 -35.64 12.69 29.82
CA VAL A 184 -35.09 12.10 28.59
C VAL A 184 -34.84 13.16 27.50
N ASP A 185 -35.73 14.15 27.33
CA ASP A 185 -35.50 15.27 26.42
C ASP A 185 -34.41 16.26 26.89
N ALA A 186 -33.84 16.11 28.09
CA ALA A 186 -32.79 16.99 28.60
C ALA A 186 -31.40 16.66 28.04
N PHE A 187 -31.06 15.37 27.90
CA PHE A 187 -29.75 14.93 27.40
C PHE A 187 -29.72 14.60 25.90
N ILE A 188 -30.85 14.22 25.30
CA ILE A 188 -30.98 13.85 23.88
C ILE A 188 -30.90 15.06 22.92
N PHE A 189 -31.22 16.25 23.39
CA PHE A 189 -31.27 17.47 22.58
C PHE A 189 -30.05 18.37 22.83
N ALA A 190 -29.60 19.05 21.78
CA ALA A 190 -28.56 20.06 21.92
C ALA A 190 -28.97 21.15 22.96
N PRO A 191 -28.06 21.55 23.88
CA PRO A 191 -28.39 22.49 24.94
C PRO A 191 -28.68 23.89 24.39
N LYS A 192 -29.44 24.70 25.14
CA LYS A 192 -29.64 26.11 24.82
C LYS A 192 -28.27 26.83 24.88
N PRO A 193 -27.91 27.69 23.91
CA PRO A 193 -28.78 28.39 22.96
C PRO A 193 -29.00 27.69 21.60
N TYR A 194 -28.47 26.48 21.40
CA TYR A 194 -28.53 25.79 20.11
C TYR A 194 -29.95 25.34 19.75
N ARG A 195 -30.14 24.99 18.46
CA ARG A 195 -31.45 24.56 17.95
C ARG A 195 -31.81 23.20 18.56
N ARG A 196 -33.06 23.04 19.03
CA ARG A 196 -33.59 21.79 19.61
C ARG A 196 -33.79 20.72 18.53
N GLU A 197 -32.68 20.20 18.03
CA GLU A 197 -32.58 19.01 17.18
C GLU A 197 -31.88 17.88 17.96
N LEU A 198 -32.21 16.64 17.60
CA LEU A 198 -31.67 15.44 18.23
C LEU A 198 -30.16 15.35 18.00
N LEU A 199 -29.41 14.98 19.03
CA LEU A 199 -27.99 14.65 18.90
C LEU A 199 -27.82 13.40 18.03
N LYS A 200 -26.95 13.46 17.03
CA LYS A 200 -26.53 12.32 16.23
C LYS A 200 -25.20 11.81 16.76
N ILE A 201 -25.03 10.49 16.82
CA ILE A 201 -23.77 9.88 17.23
C ILE A 201 -22.93 9.56 15.99
N ARG A 202 -21.68 10.01 16.00
CA ARG A 202 -20.65 9.68 15.01
C ARG A 202 -19.39 9.21 15.74
N TYR A 203 -18.96 8.00 15.44
CA TYR A 203 -17.68 7.46 15.87
C TYR A 203 -16.53 8.09 15.05
N ILE A 204 -15.39 8.38 15.68
CA ILE A 204 -14.17 8.86 15.02
C ILE A 204 -13.27 7.65 14.72
N PRO A 205 -12.98 7.35 13.44
CA PRO A 205 -12.14 6.21 13.09
C PRO A 205 -10.70 6.39 13.59
N ILE A 206 -10.15 5.36 14.24
CA ILE A 206 -8.73 5.26 14.61
C ILE A 206 -7.92 5.00 13.35
N ARG A 207 -7.17 6.00 12.89
CA ARG A 207 -6.34 5.94 11.69
C ARG A 207 -5.16 5.02 11.94
N ASP A 208 -5.05 4.01 11.09
CA ASP A 208 -3.82 3.25 10.98
C ASP A 208 -2.71 4.19 10.45
N PRO A 209 -1.45 4.05 10.90
CA PRO A 209 -0.35 4.87 10.38
C PRO A 209 -0.26 4.70 8.85
N PRO A 210 -0.01 5.79 8.10
CA PRO A 210 -0.26 5.80 6.65
C PRO A 210 0.63 4.79 5.91
N ASP A 211 -0.01 3.90 5.15
CA ASP A 211 0.65 2.97 4.23
C ASP A 211 1.74 3.72 3.43
N ALA A 212 3.01 3.29 3.56
CA ALA A 212 4.17 3.99 2.99
C ALA A 212 4.10 4.23 1.47
N ASN A 213 3.22 3.51 0.77
CA ASN A 213 2.95 3.66 -0.67
C ASN A 213 2.00 4.84 -1.02
N THR A 214 1.47 5.58 -0.04
CA THR A 214 0.50 6.68 -0.27
C THR A 214 1.10 8.08 -0.20
N VAL A 215 2.34 8.23 0.25
CA VAL A 215 3.05 9.52 0.25
C VAL A 215 3.44 9.89 -1.19
N SER A 216 2.63 10.75 -1.82
CA SER A 216 2.96 11.34 -3.12
C SER A 216 4.14 12.30 -2.99
N GLU A 217 5.11 12.22 -3.91
CA GLU A 217 6.36 12.99 -3.86
C GLU A 217 6.13 14.52 -3.87
N ALA A 218 6.20 15.15 -2.69
CA ALA A 218 5.95 16.58 -2.53
C ALA A 218 6.84 17.23 -1.44
N ASN A 219 8.17 17.22 -1.65
CA ASN A 219 9.14 18.09 -0.97
C ASN A 219 9.07 18.18 0.58
N ALA A 220 9.02 17.05 1.28
CA ALA A 220 9.43 17.02 2.69
C ALA A 220 10.97 17.11 2.80
N PRO A 221 11.53 17.85 3.79
CA PRO A 221 12.95 17.76 4.11
C PRO A 221 13.26 16.38 4.71
N ALA A 222 14.53 15.96 4.66
CA ALA A 222 14.97 14.59 5.00
C ALA A 222 14.94 14.22 6.52
N TRP A 223 14.05 14.83 7.30
CA TRP A 223 13.83 14.61 8.72
C TRP A 223 12.33 14.73 9.03
N THR A 224 11.57 13.64 8.84
CA THR A 224 10.17 13.52 9.24
C THR A 224 9.91 12.14 9.81
N PHE A 225 9.31 12.07 11.01
CA PHE A 225 9.03 10.84 11.73
C PHE A 225 8.16 9.87 10.90
N THR A 226 8.65 8.64 10.71
CA THR A 226 7.85 7.52 10.21
C THR A 226 7.35 6.69 11.39
N ARG A 227 6.14 6.97 11.88
CA ARG A 227 5.48 6.18 12.95
C ARG A 227 4.93 4.85 12.42
N GLY A 228 5.78 4.08 11.74
CA GLY A 228 5.56 2.65 11.46
C GLY A 228 5.92 1.80 12.68
N SER A 229 5.77 0.49 12.57
CA SER A 229 6.13 -0.49 13.61
C SER A 229 7.64 -0.71 13.81
N ASP A 230 8.46 0.17 13.22
CA ASP A 230 9.91 0.17 13.24
C ASP A 230 10.41 0.75 14.60
N LYS A 231 10.20 -0.04 15.66
CA LYS A 231 10.57 0.23 17.07
C LYS A 231 12.11 0.26 17.26
N HIS A 232 12.82 1.27 16.75
CA HIS A 232 14.29 1.35 16.85
C HIS A 232 14.80 2.30 17.94
N LEU A 233 15.87 1.89 18.64
CA LEU A 233 16.60 2.72 19.59
C LEU A 233 17.45 3.79 18.87
N THR A 234 17.03 5.05 18.94
CA THR A 234 17.80 6.17 18.41
C THR A 234 18.74 6.73 19.49
N ALA A 235 20.04 6.47 19.39
CA ALA A 235 21.01 7.09 20.31
C ALA A 235 21.04 8.63 20.13
N GLY A 236 20.82 9.36 21.22
CA GLY A 236 20.67 10.81 21.25
C GLY A 236 21.90 11.58 20.78
N LEU A 237 21.67 12.62 19.97
CA LEU A 237 22.69 13.63 19.66
C LEU A 237 22.75 14.65 20.80
N SER A 238 23.86 14.66 21.53
CA SER A 238 23.98 15.41 22.78
C SER A 238 23.98 16.94 22.60
N GLY A 239 23.17 17.63 23.41
CA GLY A 239 23.58 18.93 23.95
C GLY A 239 22.85 20.19 23.48
N GLU A 240 21.52 20.19 23.34
CA GLU A 240 20.73 21.40 23.61
C GLU A 240 19.86 21.20 24.85
N ILE A 241 19.86 22.18 25.76
CA ILE A 241 18.93 22.19 26.89
C ILE A 241 17.60 22.69 26.33
N GLN A 242 16.74 21.75 25.94
CA GLN A 242 15.31 22.03 25.88
C GLN A 242 14.87 22.38 27.31
N VAL A 243 14.33 23.58 27.48
CA VAL A 243 13.51 23.86 28.65
C VAL A 243 12.28 22.99 28.50
N GLU A 244 11.94 22.26 29.56
CA GLU A 244 10.68 21.53 29.68
C GLU A 244 9.53 22.54 29.51
N ALA A 245 9.04 22.65 28.28
CA ALA A 245 7.65 22.99 28.06
C ALA A 245 6.88 21.72 28.44
N GLU A 246 5.87 21.87 29.28
CA GLU A 246 4.90 20.81 29.49
C GLU A 246 4.28 20.50 28.13
N GLU A 247 4.63 19.36 27.52
CA GLU A 247 3.94 18.86 26.35
C GLU A 247 2.55 18.44 26.82
N GLU A 248 1.58 19.35 26.76
CA GLU A 248 0.16 19.02 26.95
C GLU A 248 -0.13 17.80 26.07
N PRO A 249 -0.58 16.67 26.64
CA PRO A 249 -0.62 15.40 25.92
C PRO A 249 -1.48 15.56 24.67
N GLU A 250 -0.92 15.22 23.50
CA GLU A 250 -1.61 15.38 22.20
C GLU A 250 -3.00 14.75 22.29
N PHE A 251 -4.04 15.59 22.39
CA PHE A 251 -5.38 15.14 22.74
C PHE A 251 -5.91 14.22 21.63
N ASN A 252 -5.81 12.91 21.88
CA ASN A 252 -6.12 11.92 20.88
C ASN A 252 -7.65 11.87 20.69
N GLU A 253 -8.11 12.57 19.66
CA GLU A 253 -9.51 12.58 19.24
C GLU A 253 -9.95 11.22 18.69
N GLU A 254 -9.02 10.37 18.26
CA GLU A 254 -9.35 9.14 17.56
C GLU A 254 -9.93 8.07 18.49
N GLY A 255 -10.85 7.23 17.97
CA GLY A 255 -11.57 6.22 18.77
C GLY A 255 -12.73 6.77 19.61
N ARG A 256 -12.81 8.08 19.84
CA ARG A 256 -13.90 8.70 20.62
C ARG A 256 -15.22 8.78 19.82
N PHE A 257 -16.34 8.81 20.53
CA PHE A 257 -17.66 9.14 19.95
C PHE A 257 -17.96 10.63 20.08
N ILE A 258 -18.54 11.23 19.03
CA ILE A 258 -19.10 12.59 19.04
C ILE A 258 -20.63 12.52 19.06
N LEU A 259 -21.26 13.33 19.92
CA LEU A 259 -22.67 13.71 19.84
C LEU A 259 -22.78 15.07 19.14
N GLU A 260 -23.23 15.08 17.89
CA GLU A 260 -23.29 16.29 17.03
C GLU A 260 -24.73 16.72 16.68
N SER A 261 -24.91 18.03 16.53
CA SER A 261 -26.12 18.69 16.05
C SER A 261 -25.74 20.00 15.34
N ILE A 262 -26.71 20.74 14.77
CA ILE A 262 -26.40 21.93 13.97
C ILE A 262 -25.83 23.05 14.85
N GLY A 263 -24.50 23.22 14.79
CA GLY A 263 -23.74 24.21 15.55
C GLY A 263 -23.28 23.77 16.94
N TYR A 264 -23.47 22.50 17.31
CA TYR A 264 -23.05 21.95 18.61
C TYR A 264 -22.45 20.55 18.43
N PHE A 265 -21.35 20.29 19.12
CA PHE A 265 -20.82 18.93 19.29
C PHE A 265 -20.23 18.78 20.71
N ARG A 266 -20.28 17.57 21.25
CA ARG A 266 -19.46 17.13 22.39
C ARG A 266 -18.85 15.76 22.09
N TYR A 267 -17.68 15.49 22.65
CA TYR A 267 -17.19 14.11 22.78
C TYR A 267 -17.98 13.40 23.89
N SER A 268 -18.11 12.08 23.79
CA SER A 268 -18.68 11.22 24.82
C SER A 268 -17.59 10.64 25.71
N GLY A 269 -17.87 10.52 27.01
CA GLY A 269 -17.02 9.80 27.96
C GLY A 269 -17.16 8.27 27.87
N VAL A 270 -17.98 7.74 26.96
CA VAL A 270 -18.28 6.30 26.89
C VAL A 270 -17.08 5.41 26.54
N THR A 271 -16.01 5.98 25.98
CA THR A 271 -14.72 5.30 25.69
C THR A 271 -13.60 5.72 26.64
N GLU A 272 -13.93 6.44 27.72
CA GLU A 272 -13.01 6.71 28.83
C GLU A 272 -13.26 5.61 29.87
N THR A 273 -12.31 4.69 30.03
CA THR A 273 -12.39 3.65 31.07
C THR A 273 -12.25 4.26 32.46
N GLU A 274 -12.73 3.56 33.50
CA GLU A 274 -12.65 4.03 34.88
C GLU A 274 -11.63 3.21 35.66
N ASP A 275 -10.49 3.83 35.92
CA ASP A 275 -9.32 3.22 36.55
C ASP A 275 -9.53 3.09 38.07
N VAL A 276 -8.99 2.03 38.66
CA VAL A 276 -9.14 1.71 40.09
C VAL A 276 -7.80 1.48 40.76
N SER A 277 -7.61 2.00 41.97
CA SER A 277 -6.40 1.71 42.76
C SER A 277 -6.50 0.31 43.37
N TYR A 278 -5.54 -0.57 43.08
CA TYR A 278 -5.55 -1.96 43.54
C TYR A 278 -4.16 -2.54 43.81
N VAL A 279 -4.11 -3.63 44.59
CA VAL A 279 -2.89 -4.35 44.94
C VAL A 279 -3.06 -5.83 44.61
N SER A 280 -2.10 -6.38 43.87
CA SER A 280 -2.15 -7.69 43.23
C SER A 280 -0.89 -8.51 43.54
N SER A 281 -1.04 -9.83 43.66
CA SER A 281 0.06 -10.80 43.82
C SER A 281 0.09 -11.77 42.62
N PRO A 282 1.26 -12.24 42.16
CA PRO A 282 1.33 -13.13 41.01
C PRO A 282 0.79 -14.51 41.36
N PHE A 283 0.06 -15.11 40.42
CA PHE A 283 -0.49 -16.45 40.55
C PHE A 283 -0.18 -17.30 39.31
N VAL A 284 0.30 -18.53 39.53
CA VAL A 284 0.48 -19.52 38.46
C VAL A 284 -0.13 -20.85 38.94
N PRO A 285 -1.10 -21.45 38.22
CA PRO A 285 -1.79 -22.67 38.64
C PRO A 285 -0.82 -23.80 39.02
N GLN A 286 -1.07 -24.52 40.12
CA GLN A 286 -0.13 -25.53 40.60
C GLN A 286 0.03 -26.68 39.60
N CYS A 287 -1.00 -26.99 38.81
CA CYS A 287 -0.97 -28.02 37.79
C CYS A 287 -0.08 -27.73 36.57
N VAL A 288 0.40 -26.49 36.38
CA VAL A 288 1.31 -26.11 35.27
C VAL A 288 2.75 -25.82 35.74
N ARG A 289 3.03 -25.96 37.03
CA ARG A 289 4.36 -25.81 37.61
C ARG A 289 5.05 -27.17 37.80
N SER A 290 6.36 -27.20 37.69
CA SER A 290 7.15 -28.38 38.05
C SER A 290 6.99 -28.74 39.52
N LEU A 291 6.94 -30.05 39.83
CA LEU A 291 7.01 -30.56 41.20
C LEU A 291 8.35 -30.24 41.90
N GLU A 292 9.35 -29.85 41.11
CA GLU A 292 10.69 -29.44 41.57
C GLU A 292 10.87 -27.91 41.55
N ALA A 293 9.79 -27.13 41.38
CA ALA A 293 9.85 -25.66 41.37
C ALA A 293 10.17 -25.09 42.77
N TYR A 294 11.46 -24.89 43.04
CA TYR A 294 11.96 -24.43 44.36
C TYR A 294 11.60 -22.98 44.72
N GLN A 295 11.23 -22.13 43.76
CA GLN A 295 10.86 -20.73 44.04
C GLN A 295 9.38 -20.57 44.37
N GLN A 296 9.09 -20.04 45.57
CA GLN A 296 7.76 -19.55 45.94
C GLN A 296 7.44 -18.27 45.15
N LEU A 297 6.14 -18.04 44.93
CA LEU A 297 5.64 -16.79 44.37
C LEU A 297 5.92 -15.63 45.34
N SER A 298 6.16 -14.43 44.82
CA SER A 298 6.13 -13.19 45.60
C SER A 298 4.70 -12.87 46.09
N SER A 299 4.54 -11.92 47.02
CA SER A 299 3.21 -11.50 47.47
C SER A 299 3.17 -10.09 48.06
N ASN A 300 2.23 -9.30 47.55
CA ASN A 300 1.99 -7.91 47.91
C ASN A 300 0.87 -7.72 48.94
N ALA A 301 0.34 -8.80 49.54
CA ALA A 301 -0.70 -8.71 50.58
C ALA A 301 -0.33 -7.82 51.79
N HIS A 302 0.96 -7.51 51.98
CA HIS A 302 1.45 -6.56 52.97
C HIS A 302 1.28 -5.07 52.57
N ARG A 303 1.26 -4.80 51.25
CA ARG A 303 1.00 -3.49 50.62
C ARG A 303 -0.48 -3.19 50.42
N ALA A 304 -1.39 -4.13 50.67
CA ALA A 304 -2.83 -4.03 50.43
C ALA A 304 -3.58 -2.86 51.13
N LEU A 305 -2.91 -2.08 51.98
CA LEU A 305 -3.42 -0.81 52.53
C LEU A 305 -3.18 0.39 51.59
N GLU A 306 -2.31 0.27 50.60
CA GLU A 306 -1.95 1.33 49.64
C GLU A 306 -3.12 1.61 48.67
N ALA A 307 -3.83 0.58 48.20
CA ALA A 307 -5.05 0.71 47.39
C ALA A 307 -6.10 1.62 48.03
N ALA A 308 -6.28 1.53 49.36
CA ALA A 308 -7.23 2.33 50.12
C ALA A 308 -6.78 3.80 50.35
N SER A 309 -5.62 4.19 49.84
CA SER A 309 -5.12 5.57 49.84
C SER A 309 -5.19 6.26 48.48
N GLY A 310 -5.41 5.50 47.41
CA GLY A 310 -5.63 6.03 46.07
C GLY A 310 -7.02 6.65 45.90
N GLN A 311 -7.16 7.51 44.88
CA GLN A 311 -8.43 8.06 44.44
C GLN A 311 -9.09 7.14 43.40
N SER A 312 -10.39 7.30 43.17
CA SER A 312 -11.14 6.58 42.14
C SER A 312 -11.82 7.55 41.18
N ASN A 313 -11.75 7.25 39.88
CA ASN A 313 -12.36 8.05 38.81
C ASN A 313 -13.84 7.70 38.54
N ILE A 314 -14.39 6.74 39.30
CA ILE A 314 -15.74 6.19 39.16
C ILE A 314 -16.80 7.29 39.34
N ARG A 315 -17.69 7.43 38.35
CA ARG A 315 -18.72 8.49 38.33
C ARG A 315 -20.08 8.06 38.89
N ASP A 316 -20.28 6.76 39.15
CA ASP A 316 -21.58 6.16 39.53
C ASP A 316 -21.66 5.70 41.01
N THR A 317 -22.87 5.42 41.49
CA THR A 317 -23.15 4.84 42.81
C THR A 317 -23.30 3.32 42.72
N LEU A 318 -22.18 2.61 42.87
CA LEU A 318 -22.09 1.16 42.74
C LEU A 318 -23.09 0.40 43.63
N SER A 319 -23.86 -0.50 43.04
CA SER A 319 -24.56 -1.58 43.73
C SER A 319 -23.64 -2.80 43.91
N GLU A 320 -23.71 -3.48 45.05
CA GLU A 320 -22.99 -4.73 45.32
C GLU A 320 -24.00 -5.87 45.53
N ALA A 321 -24.35 -6.60 44.46
CA ALA A 321 -25.18 -7.81 44.55
C ALA A 321 -24.34 -9.07 44.78
N ILE A 322 -23.18 -9.21 44.11
CA ILE A 322 -22.28 -10.37 44.22
C ILE A 322 -20.91 -9.99 44.74
N VAL A 323 -20.47 -10.73 45.75
CA VAL A 323 -19.14 -10.64 46.36
C VAL A 323 -18.40 -11.97 46.22
N LEU A 324 -17.11 -11.89 45.90
CA LEU A 324 -16.18 -13.02 45.85
C LEU A 324 -15.14 -12.92 46.97
N ALA A 325 -14.87 -14.05 47.62
CA ALA A 325 -13.82 -14.18 48.63
C ALA A 325 -12.54 -14.77 48.05
N ASN A 326 -11.42 -14.08 48.26
CA ASN A 326 -10.07 -14.35 47.74
C ASN A 326 -10.05 -14.68 46.23
N PRO A 327 -10.58 -13.80 45.36
CA PRO A 327 -10.60 -14.04 43.92
C PRO A 327 -9.19 -14.05 43.32
N VAL A 328 -8.97 -15.06 42.46
CA VAL A 328 -7.83 -15.20 41.56
C VAL A 328 -8.35 -15.08 40.14
N CYS A 329 -7.81 -14.14 39.38
CA CYS A 329 -8.13 -13.93 37.98
C CYS A 329 -7.05 -14.56 37.11
N LEU A 330 -7.47 -15.43 36.19
CA LEU A 330 -6.66 -15.93 35.09
C LEU A 330 -7.20 -15.33 33.81
N VAL A 331 -6.39 -14.53 33.11
CA VAL A 331 -6.69 -14.09 31.74
C VAL A 331 -5.88 -14.97 30.78
N GLY A 332 -6.58 -15.56 29.81
CA GLY A 332 -6.01 -16.57 28.92
C GLY A 332 -6.11 -16.16 27.47
N GLU A 333 -5.06 -16.47 26.70
CA GLU A 333 -5.08 -16.27 25.25
C GLU A 333 -4.32 -17.38 24.52
N TRP A 334 -4.42 -17.35 23.19
CA TRP A 334 -3.66 -18.23 22.32
C TRP A 334 -2.87 -17.43 21.29
N ILE A 335 -1.55 -17.63 21.26
CA ILE A 335 -0.63 -17.01 20.32
C ILE A 335 0.12 -18.14 19.57
N PRO A 336 0.39 -18.01 18.26
CA PRO A 336 1.23 -18.98 17.55
C PRO A 336 2.63 -19.07 18.18
N PHE A 337 2.86 -20.19 18.87
CA PHE A 337 4.17 -20.63 19.35
C PHE A 337 4.53 -21.99 18.73
N GLY A 338 5.84 -22.26 18.67
CA GLY A 338 6.40 -23.58 18.43
C GLY A 338 7.69 -23.79 19.23
N SER A 339 8.14 -25.04 19.34
CA SER A 339 9.28 -25.44 20.19
C SER A 339 10.53 -24.57 20.02
N ASN A 340 10.88 -24.19 18.80
CA ASN A 340 12.06 -23.36 18.52
C ASN A 340 11.90 -21.90 19.00
N GLN A 341 10.68 -21.37 19.06
CA GLN A 341 10.39 -20.04 19.59
C GLN A 341 10.44 -20.05 21.12
N ILE A 342 10.00 -21.13 21.78
CA ILE A 342 10.16 -21.30 23.24
C ILE A 342 11.64 -21.48 23.63
N VAL A 343 12.45 -22.18 22.82
CA VAL A 343 13.91 -22.22 23.00
C VAL A 343 14.52 -20.82 22.85
N ALA A 344 14.19 -20.09 21.78
CA ALA A 344 14.71 -18.74 21.54
C ALA A 344 14.26 -17.72 22.61
N LEU A 345 13.05 -17.87 23.16
CA LEU A 345 12.56 -17.04 24.27
C LEU A 345 13.27 -17.37 25.59
N ASN A 346 13.52 -18.66 25.87
CA ASN A 346 14.36 -19.09 27.00
C ASN A 346 15.78 -18.49 26.92
N GLU A 347 16.37 -18.46 25.72
CA GLU A 347 17.66 -17.80 25.47
C GLU A 347 17.58 -16.27 25.63
N ARG A 348 16.54 -15.60 25.08
CA ARG A 348 16.31 -14.14 25.23
C ARG A 348 16.12 -13.71 26.68
N LEU A 349 15.39 -14.51 27.48
CA LEU A 349 15.13 -14.26 28.89
C LEU A 349 16.30 -14.62 29.83
N GLY A 350 17.39 -15.18 29.29
CA GLY A 350 18.53 -15.65 30.09
C GLY A 350 18.18 -16.80 31.04
N SER A 351 17.19 -17.65 30.71
CA SER A 351 16.76 -18.73 31.63
C SER A 351 17.88 -19.76 31.87
N MET A 352 18.72 -19.99 30.86
CA MET A 352 19.91 -20.84 30.93
C MET A 352 21.11 -20.17 31.61
N ASP A 353 21.07 -18.85 31.80
CA ASP A 353 22.20 -18.06 32.27
C ASP A 353 22.29 -17.97 33.79
N ARG A 354 23.44 -17.48 34.28
CA ARG A 354 23.66 -17.28 35.71
C ARG A 354 22.83 -16.12 36.30
N CYS A 355 22.43 -15.17 35.46
CA CYS A 355 21.54 -14.07 35.83
C CYS A 355 20.25 -14.28 35.03
N GLN A 356 19.21 -14.79 35.70
CA GLN A 356 17.94 -15.15 35.09
C GLN A 356 16.96 -13.99 35.17
N GLY A 357 16.31 -13.63 34.07
CA GLY A 357 15.42 -12.47 34.01
C GLY A 357 16.15 -11.12 34.00
N GLY A 358 15.41 -10.05 34.28
CA GLY A 358 15.87 -8.66 34.18
C GLY A 358 14.80 -7.74 33.61
N LEU A 359 15.20 -6.55 33.17
CA LEU A 359 14.33 -5.58 32.49
C LEU A 359 14.32 -5.82 30.98
N PHE A 360 13.13 -5.81 30.36
CA PHE A 360 12.92 -6.06 28.94
C PHE A 360 12.23 -4.89 28.25
N THR A 361 12.40 -4.84 26.92
CA THR A 361 11.73 -3.90 26.02
C THR A 361 11.58 -4.52 24.62
N SER A 362 10.58 -4.06 23.89
CA SER A 362 10.30 -4.32 22.48
C SER A 362 11.14 -3.46 21.52
N LEU A 363 11.90 -2.48 22.03
CA LEU A 363 12.76 -1.63 21.20
C LEU A 363 14.00 -2.39 20.70
N ILE A 364 14.25 -2.29 19.39
CA ILE A 364 15.33 -2.94 18.64
C ILE A 364 16.57 -2.03 18.62
N ASP A 365 17.73 -2.60 18.97
CA ASP A 365 19.02 -1.89 18.86
C ASP A 365 19.65 -2.04 17.47
N ASP A 366 19.66 -0.96 16.70
CA ASP A 366 20.37 -0.89 15.41
C ASP A 366 21.89 -0.71 15.56
N ARG A 367 22.36 -0.25 16.73
CA ARG A 367 23.74 0.17 16.97
C ARG A 367 24.31 -0.38 18.30
N PRO A 368 24.35 -1.72 18.51
CA PRO A 368 24.87 -2.38 19.72
C PRO A 368 26.39 -2.26 19.93
N THR A 369 27.05 -1.35 19.22
CA THR A 369 28.44 -0.94 19.43
C THR A 369 28.57 0.45 20.05
N ASP A 370 27.48 1.23 20.13
CA ASP A 370 27.48 2.57 20.72
C ASP A 370 27.48 2.47 22.26
N THR A 371 28.01 3.50 22.94
CA THR A 371 28.34 3.42 24.38
C THR A 371 27.13 3.62 25.30
N GLN A 372 26.09 4.28 24.82
CA GLN A 372 24.85 4.52 25.55
C GLN A 372 23.67 4.57 24.58
N PHE A 373 22.52 4.14 25.07
CA PHE A 373 21.22 4.33 24.44
C PHE A 373 20.25 4.83 25.52
N GLU A 374 19.18 5.49 25.11
CA GLU A 374 18.15 6.04 25.98
C GLU A 374 16.84 5.28 25.74
N VAL A 375 16.08 5.05 26.80
CA VAL A 375 14.90 4.18 26.83
C VAL A 375 13.82 4.87 27.67
N PRO A 376 12.54 4.88 27.26
CA PRO A 376 11.47 5.40 28.09
C PRO A 376 11.29 4.59 29.40
N PRO A 377 10.61 5.16 30.43
CA PRO A 377 10.04 4.38 31.53
C PRO A 377 8.97 3.40 31.00
N GLY A 378 8.48 2.49 31.86
CA GLY A 378 7.57 1.41 31.45
C GLY A 378 8.23 0.07 31.19
N LEU A 379 9.48 -0.15 31.65
CA LEU A 379 10.18 -1.40 31.41
C LEU A 379 9.56 -2.56 32.19
N THR A 380 9.31 -3.66 31.47
CA THR A 380 8.84 -4.93 32.03
C THR A 380 9.98 -5.61 32.81
N GLU A 381 9.89 -5.70 34.13
CA GLU A 381 10.78 -6.57 34.93
C GLU A 381 10.25 -8.01 34.90
N VAL A 382 11.11 -8.97 34.57
CA VAL A 382 10.79 -10.40 34.51
C VAL A 382 11.66 -11.19 35.46
N ARG A 383 11.03 -12.05 36.28
CA ARG A 383 11.68 -12.95 37.24
C ARG A 383 11.26 -14.40 37.00
N ILE A 384 12.19 -15.25 36.57
CA ILE A 384 11.90 -16.64 36.18
C ILE A 384 11.68 -17.53 37.41
N LEU A 385 10.59 -18.32 37.39
CA LEU A 385 10.21 -19.25 38.45
C LEU A 385 10.64 -20.69 38.17
N ASP A 386 10.44 -21.15 36.93
CA ASP A 386 10.44 -22.56 36.52
C ASP A 386 10.38 -22.64 34.98
N TYR A 387 11.08 -23.58 34.32
CA TYR A 387 11.06 -23.72 32.85
C TYR A 387 11.45 -25.12 32.38
N ASP A 388 10.88 -25.55 31.26
CA ASP A 388 11.37 -26.65 30.41
C ASP A 388 12.01 -26.01 29.16
N PRO A 389 13.29 -26.28 28.84
CA PRO A 389 14.01 -25.65 27.73
C PRO A 389 13.28 -25.69 26.39
N VAL A 390 12.44 -26.70 26.17
CA VAL A 390 11.72 -26.91 24.91
C VAL A 390 10.24 -26.60 25.05
N ARG A 391 9.61 -26.84 26.21
CA ARG A 391 8.14 -26.91 26.32
C ARG A 391 7.44 -25.69 26.93
N TYR A 392 7.95 -25.10 28.00
CA TYR A 392 7.23 -24.04 28.71
C TYR A 392 8.17 -23.17 29.55
N ILE A 393 7.71 -21.97 29.91
CA ILE A 393 8.36 -21.12 30.90
C ILE A 393 7.31 -20.48 31.81
N ASN A 394 7.60 -20.48 33.11
CA ASN A 394 6.84 -19.88 34.20
C ASN A 394 7.67 -18.73 34.80
N PHE A 395 7.10 -17.54 34.89
CA PHE A 395 7.78 -16.35 35.43
C PHE A 395 6.80 -15.38 36.11
N GLU A 396 7.34 -14.49 36.93
CA GLU A 396 6.65 -13.29 37.42
C GLU A 396 7.04 -12.11 36.51
N ALA A 397 6.11 -11.20 36.25
CA ALA A 397 6.36 -9.93 35.57
C ALA A 397 5.77 -8.75 36.36
N GLU A 398 6.47 -7.63 36.39
CA GLU A 398 6.08 -6.36 37.03
C GLU A 398 6.37 -5.23 36.04
N ILE A 399 5.39 -4.35 35.78
CA ILE A 399 5.57 -3.23 34.84
C ILE A 399 5.85 -1.96 35.62
N ASN A 400 6.85 -1.19 35.21
CA ASN A 400 7.29 0.03 35.89
C ASN A 400 6.87 1.29 35.10
N PHE A 401 5.56 1.47 34.88
CA PHE A 401 5.01 2.72 34.36
C PHE A 401 4.79 3.76 35.48
N PRO A 402 4.77 5.06 35.15
CA PRO A 402 4.38 6.12 36.07
C PRO A 402 2.87 6.40 35.95
N GLU A 403 2.10 5.92 36.93
CA GLU A 403 0.64 6.11 36.95
C GLU A 403 0.18 7.56 37.20
N ASP A 404 -1.08 7.81 36.85
CA ASP A 404 -1.74 9.12 36.97
C ASP A 404 -1.86 9.60 38.43
N ASP A 405 -1.88 10.93 38.59
CA ASP A 405 -1.58 11.65 39.85
C ASP A 405 -2.62 11.41 40.97
N GLY A 406 -2.49 10.27 41.67
CA GLY A 406 -3.35 9.85 42.78
C GLY A 406 -3.95 8.45 42.65
N ILE A 407 -3.68 7.72 41.56
CA ILE A 407 -3.99 6.30 41.43
C ILE A 407 -2.83 5.47 42.00
N VAL A 408 -3.13 4.31 42.58
CA VAL A 408 -2.13 3.36 43.09
C VAL A 408 -2.46 1.95 42.61
N GLN A 409 -1.86 1.56 41.48
CA GLN A 409 -1.77 0.17 41.03
C GLN A 409 -0.46 -0.47 41.53
N VAL A 410 -0.52 -1.74 41.93
CA VAL A 410 0.64 -2.55 42.34
C VAL A 410 0.47 -3.94 41.76
N GLU A 411 1.16 -4.20 40.65
CA GLU A 411 0.83 -5.30 39.76
C GLU A 411 1.99 -6.26 39.50
N ASN A 412 1.78 -7.51 39.90
CA ASN A 412 2.71 -8.59 39.62
C ASN A 412 1.94 -9.73 38.94
N PHE A 413 2.20 -9.96 37.66
CA PHE A 413 1.58 -11.00 36.85
C PHE A 413 2.33 -12.32 37.01
N GLY A 414 1.63 -13.42 37.29
CA GLY A 414 2.17 -14.77 37.16
C GLY A 414 1.92 -15.30 35.75
N ILE A 415 2.96 -15.51 34.95
CA ILE A 415 2.84 -15.83 33.52
C ILE A 415 3.30 -17.27 33.23
N HIS A 416 2.47 -18.01 32.49
CA HIS A 416 2.78 -19.33 31.93
C HIS A 416 2.70 -19.28 30.41
N LEU A 417 3.82 -19.60 29.73
CA LEU A 417 3.90 -19.78 28.28
C LEU A 417 4.17 -21.24 27.94
N ASN A 418 3.41 -21.83 27.02
CA ASN A 418 3.55 -23.21 26.58
C ASN A 418 3.74 -23.33 25.05
N VAL A 419 4.45 -24.36 24.59
CA VAL A 419 4.65 -24.67 23.15
C VAL A 419 3.36 -24.81 22.38
N ASP A 420 2.28 -25.23 23.04
CA ASP A 420 0.97 -25.38 22.40
C ASP A 420 0.25 -24.04 22.13
N GLY A 421 0.93 -22.91 22.35
CA GLY A 421 0.44 -21.56 22.10
C GLY A 421 -0.46 -20.99 23.19
N THR A 422 -0.81 -21.77 24.21
CA THR A 422 -1.61 -21.25 25.34
C THR A 422 -0.76 -20.36 26.23
N ILE A 423 -1.31 -19.20 26.59
CA ILE A 423 -0.74 -18.29 27.59
C ILE A 423 -1.74 -18.07 28.72
N PHE A 424 -1.25 -18.03 29.96
CA PHE A 424 -2.02 -17.62 31.13
C PHE A 424 -1.33 -16.44 31.84
N TYR A 425 -2.10 -15.39 32.13
CA TYR A 425 -1.75 -14.31 33.05
C TYR A 425 -2.58 -14.50 34.31
N GLY A 426 -1.93 -14.82 35.43
CA GLY A 426 -2.60 -15.08 36.70
C GLY A 426 -2.25 -14.03 37.76
N ILE A 427 -3.29 -13.44 38.33
CA ILE A 427 -3.22 -12.48 39.44
C ILE A 427 -4.15 -12.94 40.56
N LYS A 428 -3.66 -12.93 41.79
CA LYS A 428 -4.49 -12.94 43.00
C LYS A 428 -4.72 -11.50 43.42
N VAL A 429 -5.98 -11.09 43.58
CA VAL A 429 -6.29 -9.75 44.08
C VAL A 429 -6.19 -9.72 45.60
N ASP A 430 -5.40 -8.80 46.15
CA ASP A 430 -5.22 -8.64 47.59
C ASP A 430 -6.05 -7.48 48.17
N ALA A 431 -6.25 -6.40 47.40
CA ALA A 431 -7.21 -5.33 47.68
C ALA A 431 -7.59 -4.54 46.41
N ILE A 432 -8.79 -3.94 46.40
CA ILE A 432 -9.25 -2.92 45.42
C ILE A 432 -9.90 -1.80 46.23
N LEU A 433 -9.43 -0.56 46.10
CA LEU A 433 -9.89 0.59 46.88
C LEU A 433 -9.92 0.27 48.40
N ASP A 434 -11.05 0.43 49.09
CA ASP A 434 -11.23 0.09 50.51
C ASP A 434 -11.46 -1.42 50.77
N LYS A 435 -11.75 -2.19 49.72
CA LYS A 435 -12.09 -3.61 49.77
C LYS A 435 -10.83 -4.47 49.85
N ARG A 436 -10.85 -5.48 50.72
CA ARG A 436 -9.80 -6.51 50.83
C ARG A 436 -10.20 -7.79 50.12
N ALA A 437 -9.21 -8.63 49.81
CA ALA A 437 -9.38 -9.96 49.21
C ALA A 437 -10.60 -10.76 49.71
N ASP A 438 -10.91 -10.72 51.01
CA ASP A 438 -12.01 -11.48 51.61
C ASP A 438 -13.42 -11.02 51.18
N ARG A 439 -13.57 -9.81 50.61
CA ARG A 439 -14.86 -9.22 50.19
C ARG A 439 -14.67 -8.27 49.00
N ILE A 440 -14.48 -8.81 47.80
CA ILE A 440 -14.37 -8.04 46.53
C ILE A 440 -15.66 -8.19 45.72
N SER A 441 -16.25 -7.08 45.25
CA SER A 441 -17.43 -7.10 44.38
C SER A 441 -17.08 -7.41 42.92
N VAL A 442 -18.03 -8.02 42.20
CA VAL A 442 -17.85 -8.37 40.77
C VAL A 442 -17.71 -7.11 39.90
N ASP A 443 -18.44 -6.04 40.22
CA ASP A 443 -18.34 -4.74 39.54
C ASP A 443 -16.93 -4.12 39.60
N LEU A 444 -16.31 -4.03 40.79
CA LEU A 444 -14.94 -3.51 40.92
C LEU A 444 -13.92 -4.42 40.21
N LEU A 445 -14.20 -5.72 40.16
CA LEU A 445 -13.39 -6.69 39.42
C LEU A 445 -13.51 -6.49 37.89
N SER A 446 -14.65 -5.98 37.40
CA SER A 446 -14.84 -5.70 35.97
C SER A 446 -13.93 -4.57 35.47
N ARG A 447 -13.71 -3.54 36.28
CA ARG A 447 -12.77 -2.43 36.00
C ARG A 447 -11.33 -2.91 36.03
N LEU A 448 -10.89 -3.56 37.11
CA LEU A 448 -9.56 -4.17 37.24
C LEU A 448 -9.21 -5.15 36.10
N LEU A 449 -10.20 -5.82 35.49
CA LEU A 449 -9.97 -6.71 34.34
C LEU A 449 -9.75 -5.98 33.01
N VAL A 450 -10.03 -4.68 32.91
CA VAL A 450 -9.64 -3.86 31.76
C VAL A 450 -8.12 -3.69 31.75
N ASP A 451 -7.58 -3.23 32.88
CA ASP A 451 -6.16 -2.98 33.14
C ASP A 451 -5.37 -4.26 32.83
N ILE A 452 -5.68 -5.36 33.51
CA ILE A 452 -5.12 -6.70 33.26
C ILE A 452 -5.20 -7.11 31.76
N HIS A 453 -6.21 -6.71 30.99
CA HIS A 453 -6.27 -6.98 29.54
C HIS A 453 -5.35 -6.08 28.70
N GLN A 454 -5.09 -4.84 29.09
CA GLN A 454 -4.16 -3.93 28.42
C GLN A 454 -2.70 -4.21 28.80
N ASP A 455 -2.43 -4.41 30.08
CA ASP A 455 -1.07 -4.57 30.62
C ASP A 455 -0.44 -5.90 30.22
N SER A 456 -1.22 -6.99 30.29
CA SER A 456 -0.80 -8.27 29.70
C SER A 456 -0.74 -8.24 28.17
N SER A 457 -1.28 -7.20 27.52
CA SER A 457 -1.06 -6.99 26.09
C SER A 457 0.32 -6.40 25.81
N GLU A 458 0.76 -5.43 26.61
CA GLU A 458 2.06 -4.76 26.51
C GLU A 458 3.23 -5.67 26.94
N ILE A 459 3.13 -6.36 28.09
CA ILE A 459 4.15 -7.32 28.58
C ILE A 459 4.55 -8.31 27.47
N MET A 460 3.59 -8.78 26.68
CA MET A 460 3.89 -9.71 25.59
C MET A 460 4.49 -9.05 24.37
N ASP A 461 4.15 -7.81 24.02
CA ASP A 461 4.76 -7.17 22.84
C ASP A 461 6.25 -6.91 23.08
N ASP A 462 6.66 -6.66 24.33
CA ASP A 462 8.06 -6.68 24.78
C ASP A 462 8.72 -8.05 24.62
N LEU A 463 8.02 -9.15 24.93
CA LEU A 463 8.60 -10.51 24.96
C LEU A 463 8.56 -11.27 23.62
N LEU A 464 7.59 -10.97 22.76
CA LEU A 464 7.39 -11.63 21.47
C LEU A 464 8.50 -11.30 20.46
N SER A 465 8.61 -12.16 19.44
CA SER A 465 9.45 -11.90 18.27
C SER A 465 8.68 -11.13 17.21
N SER A 466 9.37 -10.27 16.43
CA SER A 466 8.75 -9.48 15.36
C SER A 466 7.98 -10.30 14.31
N TYR A 467 8.39 -11.56 14.08
CA TYR A 467 7.61 -12.52 13.29
C TYR A 467 6.25 -12.84 13.94
N GLN A 468 6.21 -13.13 15.23
CA GLN A 468 4.95 -13.38 15.96
C GLN A 468 4.09 -12.12 16.03
N THR A 469 4.67 -10.94 16.26
CA THR A 469 3.95 -9.66 16.18
C THR A 469 3.31 -9.49 14.80
N SER A 470 4.00 -9.84 13.71
CA SER A 470 3.43 -9.84 12.34
C SER A 470 2.32 -10.89 12.12
N LEU A 471 2.39 -12.06 12.76
CA LEU A 471 1.29 -13.04 12.74
C LEU A 471 0.04 -12.50 13.46
N LEU A 472 0.22 -11.81 14.59
CA LEU A 472 -0.88 -11.22 15.36
C LEU A 472 -1.46 -9.99 14.66
N ASP A 473 -0.63 -9.09 14.14
CA ASP A 473 -1.03 -7.96 13.28
C ASP A 473 -1.90 -8.43 12.12
N MET A 474 -1.45 -9.48 11.41
CA MET A 474 -2.22 -10.07 10.33
C MET A 474 -3.59 -10.55 10.81
N VAL A 475 -3.70 -11.22 11.97
CA VAL A 475 -4.98 -11.71 12.52
C VAL A 475 -5.89 -10.58 13.02
N PHE A 476 -5.33 -9.52 13.64
CA PHE A 476 -6.08 -8.46 14.33
C PHE A 476 -6.14 -7.11 13.57
N LEU A 477 -5.66 -7.03 12.32
CA LEU A 477 -5.76 -5.85 11.45
C LEU A 477 -5.14 -4.57 12.05
N GLY A 478 -3.94 -4.68 12.62
CA GLY A 478 -3.26 -3.60 13.35
C GLY A 478 -3.66 -3.46 14.83
N ASP A 479 -4.74 -4.10 15.27
CA ASP A 479 -5.29 -3.96 16.62
C ASP A 479 -4.70 -4.98 17.63
N ILE A 480 -3.37 -5.03 17.72
CA ILE A 480 -2.62 -6.01 18.53
C ILE A 480 -2.84 -5.77 20.05
N ALA A 481 -3.05 -4.51 20.45
CA ALA A 481 -3.30 -4.14 21.83
C ALA A 481 -4.63 -4.71 22.34
N ASN A 482 -5.73 -4.46 21.62
CA ASN A 482 -7.09 -4.87 22.02
C ASN A 482 -7.43 -6.32 21.59
N ARG A 483 -6.44 -7.22 21.58
CA ARG A 483 -6.64 -8.62 21.17
C ARG A 483 -7.63 -9.37 22.08
N GLY A 484 -8.21 -10.45 21.56
CA GLY A 484 -9.25 -11.23 22.25
C GLY A 484 -8.67 -12.20 23.30
N LYS A 485 -8.95 -11.94 24.58
CA LYS A 485 -8.56 -12.77 25.72
C LYS A 485 -9.79 -13.25 26.51
N PHE A 486 -9.71 -14.45 27.08
CA PHE A 486 -10.80 -15.14 27.79
C PHE A 486 -10.55 -15.12 29.30
N ASN A 487 -11.59 -14.87 30.11
CA ASN A 487 -11.47 -14.75 31.57
C ASN A 487 -11.73 -16.08 32.30
N MET A 488 -11.00 -16.39 33.36
CA MET A 488 -11.32 -17.47 34.30
C MET A 488 -11.08 -17.00 35.74
N ILE A 489 -12.16 -16.86 36.51
CA ILE A 489 -12.10 -16.46 37.91
C ILE A 489 -12.22 -17.69 38.80
N MET A 490 -11.31 -17.80 39.77
CA MET A 490 -11.34 -18.80 40.83
C MET A 490 -11.53 -18.08 42.17
N ALA A 491 -12.62 -18.37 42.89
CA ALA A 491 -12.90 -17.79 44.21
C ALA A 491 -13.08 -18.89 45.26
N ASP A 492 -12.71 -18.63 46.52
CA ASP A 492 -12.91 -19.58 47.61
C ASP A 492 -14.36 -19.64 48.09
N GLN A 493 -15.10 -18.54 47.96
CA GLN A 493 -16.54 -18.46 48.24
C GLN A 493 -17.18 -17.35 47.38
N ILE A 494 -18.48 -17.50 47.08
CA ILE A 494 -19.38 -16.48 46.54
C ILE A 494 -20.44 -16.14 47.60
N ASP A 495 -20.79 -14.87 47.74
CA ASP A 495 -21.78 -14.35 48.67
C ASP A 495 -22.73 -13.39 47.91
N PRO A 496 -24.07 -13.61 47.94
CA PRO A 496 -24.78 -14.70 48.59
C PRO A 496 -24.53 -16.06 47.91
N PHE A 497 -24.34 -17.12 48.71
CA PHE A 497 -24.24 -18.48 48.17
C PHE A 497 -25.64 -19.06 47.89
N MET A 498 -25.95 -19.20 46.61
CA MET A 498 -27.20 -19.76 46.07
C MET A 498 -26.92 -20.90 45.08
N PRO A 499 -27.89 -21.77 44.77
CA PRO A 499 -27.78 -22.75 43.68
C PRO A 499 -27.54 -22.08 42.32
N GLY A 500 -26.81 -22.75 41.43
CA GLY A 500 -26.38 -22.22 40.14
C GLY A 500 -27.51 -21.65 39.28
N LEU A 501 -28.69 -22.27 39.30
CA LEU A 501 -29.86 -21.81 38.55
C LEU A 501 -30.46 -20.49 39.07
N GLU A 502 -30.21 -20.12 40.33
CA GLU A 502 -30.76 -18.91 40.96
C GLU A 502 -29.96 -17.63 40.61
N TYR A 503 -28.73 -17.75 40.09
CA TYR A 503 -28.00 -16.63 39.45
C TYR A 503 -28.40 -16.40 37.97
N MET A 504 -29.34 -17.19 37.44
CA MET A 504 -29.89 -17.05 36.08
C MET A 504 -31.30 -16.43 36.16
N ASP A 505 -31.42 -15.37 36.95
CA ASP A 505 -32.67 -14.70 37.33
C ASP A 505 -33.14 -13.63 36.32
N ARG A 506 -32.31 -13.32 35.31
CA ARG A 506 -32.39 -12.14 34.42
C ARG A 506 -32.27 -10.78 35.13
N GLY A 507 -32.02 -10.77 36.44
CA GLY A 507 -31.92 -9.58 37.28
C GLY A 507 -30.48 -9.18 37.54
N ASP A 508 -30.28 -8.51 38.67
CA ASP A 508 -29.01 -7.89 39.08
C ASP A 508 -27.88 -8.94 39.17
N PHE A 509 -28.17 -10.15 39.67
CA PHE A 509 -27.20 -11.25 39.77
C PHE A 509 -26.71 -11.72 38.39
N GLU A 510 -27.62 -11.98 37.45
CA GLU A 510 -27.24 -12.36 36.09
C GLU A 510 -26.54 -11.21 35.35
N ASN A 511 -26.88 -9.95 35.66
CA ASN A 511 -26.30 -8.77 35.02
C ASN A 511 -24.87 -8.44 35.49
N GLU A 512 -24.58 -8.50 36.80
CA GLU A 512 -23.21 -8.38 37.32
C GLU A 512 -22.29 -9.47 36.73
N LEU A 513 -22.75 -10.73 36.70
CA LEU A 513 -21.97 -11.82 36.11
C LEU A 513 -21.72 -11.63 34.60
N LYS A 514 -22.67 -11.04 33.85
CA LYS A 514 -22.47 -10.67 32.43
C LYS A 514 -21.43 -9.58 32.22
N GLN A 515 -21.16 -8.71 33.20
CA GLN A 515 -20.09 -7.70 33.09
C GLN A 515 -18.74 -8.37 32.83
N VAL A 516 -18.47 -9.48 33.52
CA VAL A 516 -17.14 -10.11 33.54
C VAL A 516 -17.04 -11.39 32.71
N LEU A 517 -18.13 -12.16 32.59
CA LEU A 517 -18.17 -13.45 31.87
C LEU A 517 -18.74 -13.34 30.44
N GLY A 518 -19.33 -12.19 30.09
CA GLY A 518 -20.13 -12.01 28.88
C GLY A 518 -21.45 -12.77 28.92
N ASP A 519 -22.04 -13.06 27.76
CA ASP A 519 -23.32 -13.79 27.66
C ASP A 519 -23.23 -15.16 28.39
N ILE A 520 -23.95 -15.34 29.50
CA ILE A 520 -23.89 -16.59 30.28
C ILE A 520 -24.55 -17.73 29.50
N HIS A 521 -23.89 -18.89 29.46
CA HIS A 521 -24.39 -20.08 28.75
C HIS A 521 -25.02 -21.10 29.69
N CYS A 522 -24.42 -21.29 30.87
CA CYS A 522 -24.93 -22.19 31.89
C CYS A 522 -24.27 -21.93 33.25
N ALA A 523 -25.03 -22.23 34.31
CA ALA A 523 -24.54 -22.36 35.67
C ALA A 523 -24.82 -23.78 36.18
N TYR A 524 -23.87 -24.36 36.91
CA TYR A 524 -23.89 -25.74 37.38
C TYR A 524 -23.41 -25.83 38.83
N ASP A 525 -24.16 -26.56 39.65
CA ASP A 525 -23.77 -26.93 41.00
C ASP A 525 -22.75 -28.07 40.99
N ILE A 526 -21.74 -27.99 41.87
CA ILE A 526 -20.68 -28.99 42.04
C ILE A 526 -20.61 -29.38 43.52
N GLY A 527 -21.29 -30.47 43.88
CA GLY A 527 -21.39 -30.90 45.27
C GLY A 527 -22.32 -29.98 46.08
N GLU A 528 -21.96 -29.73 47.35
CA GLU A 528 -22.78 -28.91 48.27
C GLU A 528 -22.26 -27.45 48.38
N ASP A 529 -20.95 -27.22 48.22
CA ASP A 529 -20.26 -25.96 48.52
C ASP A 529 -19.55 -25.33 47.28
N SER A 530 -19.97 -25.58 46.04
CA SER A 530 -19.30 -25.03 44.85
C SER A 530 -20.21 -24.83 43.64
N VAL A 531 -19.96 -23.78 42.87
CA VAL A 531 -20.71 -23.40 41.66
C VAL A 531 -19.74 -23.09 40.52
N LEU A 532 -20.07 -23.56 39.32
CA LEU A 532 -19.40 -23.29 38.06
C LEU A 532 -20.35 -22.51 37.15
N ILE A 533 -19.97 -21.30 36.74
CA ILE A 533 -20.72 -20.48 35.79
C ILE A 533 -19.86 -20.31 34.54
N VAL A 534 -20.39 -20.70 33.38
CA VAL A 534 -19.70 -20.61 32.08
C VAL A 534 -20.42 -19.60 31.21
N GLY A 535 -19.71 -18.52 30.87
CA GLY A 535 -20.13 -17.55 29.88
C GLY A 535 -19.37 -17.65 28.57
N ARG A 536 -19.68 -16.73 27.68
CA ARG A 536 -19.17 -16.63 26.32
C ARG A 536 -17.71 -16.19 26.22
N ASP A 537 -17.32 -15.28 27.10
CA ASP A 537 -16.02 -14.60 27.10
C ASP A 537 -15.27 -14.78 28.45
N GLY A 538 -15.89 -15.46 29.43
CA GLY A 538 -15.24 -15.94 30.65
C GLY A 538 -15.95 -17.09 31.37
N MET A 539 -15.31 -17.66 32.41
CA MET A 539 -15.93 -18.58 33.38
C MET A 539 -15.61 -18.19 34.84
N LEU A 540 -16.50 -18.52 35.78
CA LEU A 540 -16.32 -18.36 37.23
C LEU A 540 -16.45 -19.73 37.91
N ILE A 541 -15.52 -20.06 38.80
CA ILE A 541 -15.56 -21.24 39.67
C ILE A 541 -15.41 -20.79 41.12
N ALA A 542 -16.50 -20.82 41.87
CA ALA A 542 -16.52 -20.50 43.29
C ALA A 542 -16.57 -21.79 44.13
N GLY A 543 -15.80 -21.84 45.23
CA GLY A 543 -15.87 -22.91 46.23
C GLY A 543 -14.74 -23.94 46.17
N SER A 544 -14.77 -24.89 47.11
CA SER A 544 -13.66 -25.84 47.36
C SER A 544 -13.28 -26.74 46.17
N ALA A 545 -14.20 -26.96 45.22
CA ALA A 545 -13.93 -27.69 43.98
C ALA A 545 -12.84 -27.02 43.12
N SER A 546 -12.74 -25.68 43.17
CA SER A 546 -11.84 -24.85 42.36
C SER A 546 -10.38 -25.30 42.47
N LYS A 547 -9.86 -25.40 43.70
CA LYS A 547 -8.48 -25.83 44.00
C LYS A 547 -8.26 -27.34 43.84
N ARG A 548 -9.32 -28.15 43.96
CA ARG A 548 -9.24 -29.63 43.88
C ARG A 548 -9.20 -30.15 42.44
N PHE A 549 -9.92 -29.49 41.53
CA PHE A 549 -10.06 -29.91 40.12
C PHE A 549 -9.41 -28.92 39.13
N GLU A 550 -8.58 -27.98 39.61
CA GLU A 550 -7.78 -27.00 38.86
C GLU A 550 -7.34 -27.48 37.46
N LYS A 551 -6.67 -28.64 37.40
CA LYS A 551 -6.18 -29.24 36.14
C LYS A 551 -7.26 -29.46 35.06
N VAL A 552 -8.49 -29.78 35.45
CA VAL A 552 -9.62 -29.98 34.53
C VAL A 552 -10.09 -28.63 34.00
N PHE A 553 -10.22 -27.62 34.87
CA PHE A 553 -10.61 -26.27 34.49
C PHE A 553 -9.56 -25.59 33.60
N ILE A 554 -8.26 -25.66 33.94
CA ILE A 554 -7.17 -25.14 33.10
C ILE A 554 -7.13 -25.85 31.72
N SER A 555 -7.46 -27.14 31.66
CA SER A 555 -7.58 -27.86 30.38
C SER A 555 -8.79 -27.41 29.55
N TYR A 556 -9.88 -26.98 30.20
CA TYR A 556 -11.06 -26.42 29.51
C TYR A 556 -10.78 -25.00 29.01
N PHE A 557 -10.24 -24.14 29.87
CA PHE A 557 -9.79 -22.78 29.61
C PHE A 557 -8.85 -22.70 28.40
N SER A 558 -7.85 -23.59 28.34
CA SER A 558 -6.92 -23.72 27.19
C SER A 558 -7.63 -24.07 25.86
N LEU A 559 -8.76 -24.78 25.89
CA LEU A 559 -9.58 -25.02 24.69
C LEU A 559 -10.39 -23.79 24.29
N LEU A 560 -10.97 -23.05 25.25
CA LEU A 560 -11.75 -21.84 24.97
C LEU A 560 -10.88 -20.70 24.43
N CYS A 561 -9.65 -20.54 24.93
CA CYS A 561 -8.66 -19.61 24.37
C CYS A 561 -8.44 -19.84 22.86
N ARG A 562 -8.34 -21.10 22.45
CA ARG A 562 -8.24 -21.48 21.02
C ARG A 562 -9.52 -21.20 20.24
N GLU A 563 -10.70 -21.39 20.83
CA GLU A 563 -11.97 -21.08 20.17
C GLU A 563 -12.12 -19.57 19.93
N MET A 564 -11.68 -18.74 20.87
CA MET A 564 -11.67 -17.28 20.75
C MET A 564 -10.69 -16.78 19.68
N PHE A 565 -9.48 -17.33 19.62
CA PHE A 565 -8.55 -17.05 18.53
C PHE A 565 -9.11 -17.50 17.18
N LEU A 566 -9.69 -18.71 17.11
CA LEU A 566 -10.32 -19.26 15.90
C LEU A 566 -11.48 -18.37 15.40
N ARG A 567 -12.27 -17.81 16.32
CA ARG A 567 -13.35 -16.83 16.03
C ARG A 567 -12.81 -15.54 15.39
N SER A 568 -11.63 -15.09 15.83
CA SER A 568 -10.93 -13.91 15.28
C SER A 568 -10.34 -14.20 13.90
N PHE A 569 -9.62 -15.32 13.75
CA PHE A 569 -9.09 -15.82 12.47
C PHE A 569 -10.21 -15.99 11.42
N PHE A 570 -11.36 -16.56 11.82
CA PHE A 570 -12.54 -16.72 10.96
C PHE A 570 -13.06 -15.38 10.44
N THR A 571 -13.07 -14.34 11.26
CA THR A 571 -13.45 -12.98 10.81
C THR A 571 -12.45 -12.45 9.79
N ARG A 572 -11.14 -12.56 10.07
CA ARG A 572 -10.07 -12.02 9.25
C ARG A 572 -9.93 -12.69 7.88
N ILE A 573 -10.24 -13.97 7.73
CA ILE A 573 -10.20 -14.62 6.41
C ILE A 573 -11.29 -14.11 5.44
N PHE A 574 -12.46 -13.65 5.93
CA PHE A 574 -13.44 -12.99 5.04
C PHE A 574 -13.00 -11.60 4.58
N VAL A 575 -12.23 -10.88 5.40
CA VAL A 575 -11.61 -9.61 4.98
C VAL A 575 -10.59 -9.85 3.85
N LEU A 576 -9.85 -10.97 3.88
CA LEU A 576 -9.03 -11.39 2.74
C LEU A 576 -9.92 -11.69 1.52
N GLU A 577 -10.99 -12.48 1.66
CA GLU A 577 -11.88 -12.76 0.51
C GLU A 577 -12.51 -11.49 -0.09
N GLU A 578 -12.92 -10.51 0.71
CA GLU A 578 -13.44 -9.23 0.19
C GLU A 578 -12.35 -8.45 -0.56
N LEU A 579 -11.11 -8.45 -0.06
CA LEU A 579 -9.97 -7.89 -0.77
C LEU A 579 -9.69 -8.62 -2.10
N LEU A 580 -9.86 -9.95 -2.18
CA LEU A 580 -9.76 -10.71 -3.44
C LEU A 580 -10.91 -10.39 -4.42
N LYS A 581 -12.15 -10.26 -3.92
CA LYS A 581 -13.32 -9.81 -4.70
C LYS A 581 -13.09 -8.40 -5.25
N HIS A 582 -12.51 -7.50 -4.46
CA HIS A 582 -12.14 -6.15 -4.89
C HIS A 582 -10.98 -6.13 -5.92
N ILE A 583 -9.96 -6.99 -5.77
CA ILE A 583 -8.91 -7.16 -6.79
C ILE A 583 -9.51 -7.65 -8.11
N ARG A 584 -10.50 -8.56 -8.09
CA ARG A 584 -11.21 -9.01 -9.29
C ARG A 584 -11.90 -7.85 -10.01
N ASP A 585 -12.63 -7.02 -9.28
CA ASP A 585 -13.33 -5.86 -9.85
C ASP A 585 -12.35 -4.82 -10.42
N LEU A 586 -11.21 -4.59 -9.75
CA LEU A 586 -10.12 -3.76 -10.29
C LEU A 586 -9.54 -4.35 -11.58
N ILE A 587 -9.30 -5.66 -11.65
CA ILE A 587 -8.80 -6.32 -12.88
C ILE A 587 -9.78 -6.15 -14.04
N PHE A 588 -11.10 -6.25 -13.80
CA PHE A 588 -12.10 -6.00 -14.85
C PHE A 588 -12.15 -4.54 -15.32
N ARG A 589 -11.89 -3.58 -14.44
CA ARG A 589 -11.86 -2.13 -14.76
C ARG A 589 -10.48 -1.59 -15.12
N ALA A 590 -9.43 -2.40 -15.11
CA ALA A 590 -8.06 -1.92 -15.33
C ALA A 590 -7.76 -1.45 -16.78
N LYS A 591 -8.70 -1.65 -17.72
CA LYS A 591 -8.66 -0.99 -19.05
C LYS A 591 -9.24 0.44 -19.06
N GLU A 592 -9.84 0.90 -17.95
CA GLU A 592 -10.36 2.27 -17.79
C GLU A 592 -9.23 3.23 -17.38
N ASP A 593 -8.39 2.84 -16.39
CA ASP A 593 -7.21 3.61 -15.96
C ASP A 593 -5.93 2.74 -15.85
N PRO A 594 -4.83 3.10 -16.53
CA PRO A 594 -3.57 2.34 -16.47
C PRO A 594 -2.92 2.24 -15.08
N HIS A 595 -3.24 3.16 -14.16
CA HIS A 595 -2.70 3.16 -12.80
C HIS A 595 -3.15 1.94 -11.98
N HIS A 596 -4.34 1.38 -12.29
CA HIS A 596 -4.86 0.20 -11.60
C HIS A 596 -3.92 -1.00 -11.66
N LEU A 597 -3.10 -1.16 -12.72
CA LEU A 597 -2.13 -2.25 -12.81
C LEU A 597 -1.06 -2.23 -11.70
N VAL A 598 -0.67 -1.05 -11.21
CA VAL A 598 0.27 -0.92 -10.09
C VAL A 598 -0.44 -1.26 -8.78
N THR A 599 -1.64 -0.72 -8.57
CA THR A 599 -2.48 -0.99 -7.40
C THR A 599 -2.84 -2.47 -7.27
N ILE A 600 -3.18 -3.15 -8.37
CA ILE A 600 -3.47 -4.58 -8.43
C ILE A 600 -2.26 -5.39 -8.01
N ARG A 601 -1.05 -5.05 -8.49
CA ARG A 601 0.19 -5.73 -8.07
C ARG A 601 0.48 -5.53 -6.59
N GLY A 602 0.31 -4.31 -6.07
CA GLY A 602 0.46 -4.02 -4.64
C GLY A 602 -0.49 -4.86 -3.78
N LYS A 603 -1.81 -4.76 -4.02
CA LYS A 603 -2.83 -5.50 -3.26
C LYS A 603 -2.70 -7.02 -3.41
N LEU A 604 -2.30 -7.52 -4.58
CA LEU A 604 -2.08 -8.96 -4.80
C LEU A 604 -0.82 -9.48 -4.09
N ASN A 605 0.25 -8.69 -4.02
CA ASN A 605 1.43 -9.03 -3.22
C ASN A 605 1.09 -9.05 -1.73
N GLN A 606 0.37 -8.04 -1.23
CA GLN A 606 -0.15 -8.00 0.15
C GLN A 606 -1.00 -9.24 0.46
N ALA A 607 -2.00 -9.54 -0.37
CA ALA A 607 -2.84 -10.74 -0.24
C ALA A 607 -2.03 -12.06 -0.29
N THR A 608 -0.90 -12.09 -0.99
CA THR A 608 -0.01 -13.26 -1.04
C THR A 608 0.82 -13.39 0.24
N ASN A 609 1.26 -12.28 0.83
CA ASN A 609 1.96 -12.27 2.11
C ASN A 609 0.99 -12.69 3.24
N ASP A 610 -0.18 -12.06 3.31
CA ASP A 610 -1.29 -12.44 4.21
C ASP A 610 -1.52 -13.95 4.18
N LEU A 611 -1.69 -14.53 2.99
CA LEU A 611 -1.96 -15.95 2.78
C LEU A 611 -0.87 -16.88 3.35
N ILE A 612 0.40 -16.47 3.31
CA ILE A 612 1.49 -17.24 3.92
C ILE A 612 1.31 -17.24 5.44
N LEU A 613 1.15 -16.07 6.05
CA LEU A 613 0.94 -15.94 7.49
C LEU A 613 -0.34 -16.66 7.97
N PHE A 614 -1.44 -16.64 7.18
CA PHE A 614 -2.65 -17.43 7.41
C PHE A 614 -2.41 -18.94 7.37
N THR A 615 -1.50 -19.40 6.49
CA THR A 615 -1.15 -20.83 6.40
C THR A 615 -0.33 -21.26 7.61
N ASP A 616 0.65 -20.45 8.01
CA ASP A 616 1.52 -20.73 9.15
C ASP A 616 0.75 -20.69 10.49
N THR A 617 -0.03 -19.64 10.73
CA THR A 617 -0.90 -19.52 11.94
C THR A 617 -1.88 -20.66 12.09
N LEU A 618 -2.54 -21.08 11.00
CA LEU A 618 -3.45 -22.22 11.05
C LEU A 618 -2.71 -23.54 11.26
N GLY A 619 -1.47 -23.67 10.75
CA GLY A 619 -0.57 -24.79 11.06
C GLY A 619 -0.32 -24.92 12.56
N TYR A 620 0.15 -23.85 13.21
CA TYR A 620 0.35 -23.82 14.66
C TYR A 620 -0.94 -24.13 15.43
N LEU A 621 -2.09 -23.61 14.99
CA LEU A 621 -3.38 -23.87 15.64
C LEU A 621 -3.79 -25.35 15.53
N LEU A 622 -3.64 -25.97 14.35
CA LEU A 622 -3.93 -27.38 14.13
C LEU A 622 -2.97 -28.28 14.93
N GLU A 623 -1.66 -28.03 14.91
CA GLU A 623 -0.69 -28.78 15.72
C GLU A 623 -1.03 -28.67 17.21
N SER A 624 -1.36 -27.47 17.70
CA SER A 624 -1.73 -27.28 19.11
C SER A 624 -2.96 -28.11 19.52
N LEU A 625 -3.95 -28.24 18.62
CA LEU A 625 -5.15 -29.04 18.84
C LEU A 625 -4.85 -30.55 18.80
N GLU A 626 -3.92 -31.02 17.96
CA GLU A 626 -3.57 -32.44 17.90
C GLU A 626 -2.74 -32.92 19.11
N PHE A 627 -2.03 -32.02 19.81
CA PHE A 627 -1.25 -32.35 21.00
C PHE A 627 -1.97 -32.17 22.36
N VAL A 628 -3.24 -31.71 22.40
CA VAL A 628 -3.98 -31.51 23.65
C VAL A 628 -4.17 -32.81 24.44
N LYS A 629 -3.57 -32.88 25.64
CA LYS A 629 -3.71 -34.01 26.56
C LYS A 629 -4.95 -33.85 27.44
N ILE A 630 -6.12 -34.11 26.87
CA ILE A 630 -7.40 -34.11 27.60
C ILE A 630 -7.27 -34.97 28.88
N PRO A 631 -7.54 -34.40 30.09
CA PRO A 631 -7.56 -35.16 31.33
C PRO A 631 -8.48 -36.38 31.25
N GLN A 632 -8.07 -37.48 31.88
CA GLN A 632 -8.90 -38.68 32.03
C GLN A 632 -9.48 -38.72 33.44
N LYS A 633 -10.74 -39.15 33.58
CA LYS A 633 -11.36 -39.40 34.88
C LYS A 633 -10.48 -40.35 35.70
N SER A 634 -10.37 -40.08 37.00
CA SER A 634 -9.74 -41.00 37.94
C SER A 634 -10.53 -42.32 38.02
N PRO A 635 -9.89 -43.47 38.33
CA PRO A 635 -10.58 -44.76 38.41
C PRO A 635 -11.49 -44.89 39.65
N ASN A 636 -11.37 -43.96 40.60
CA ASN A 636 -12.18 -43.86 41.82
C ASN A 636 -12.79 -42.45 41.91
N ALA A 637 -13.48 -42.03 40.85
CA ALA A 637 -14.01 -40.66 40.73
C ALA A 637 -14.99 -40.30 41.85
N SER A 638 -14.91 -39.05 42.32
CA SER A 638 -15.96 -38.45 43.16
C SER A 638 -17.21 -38.16 42.31
N GLU A 639 -18.37 -38.04 42.95
CA GLU A 639 -19.61 -37.56 42.29
C GLU A 639 -19.41 -36.13 41.72
N GLU A 640 -18.55 -35.32 42.36
CA GLU A 640 -18.09 -34.01 41.86
C GLU A 640 -17.22 -34.15 40.60
N GLU A 641 -16.33 -35.15 40.54
CA GLU A 641 -15.50 -35.40 39.36
C GLU A 641 -16.35 -35.94 38.20
N GLU A 642 -17.29 -36.83 38.51
CA GLU A 642 -18.21 -37.40 37.55
C GLU A 642 -19.07 -36.31 36.87
N SER A 643 -19.62 -35.40 37.68
CA SER A 643 -20.45 -34.26 37.26
C SER A 643 -19.66 -33.21 36.49
N ILE A 644 -18.52 -32.71 36.98
CA ILE A 644 -17.64 -31.76 36.26
C ILE A 644 -17.30 -32.28 34.85
N PHE A 645 -16.86 -33.54 34.73
CA PHE A 645 -16.55 -34.12 33.43
C PHE A 645 -17.78 -34.33 32.53
N SER A 646 -18.99 -34.38 33.09
CA SER A 646 -20.25 -34.43 32.31
C SER A 646 -20.70 -33.06 31.81
N TYR A 647 -20.48 -32.00 32.60
CA TYR A 647 -20.86 -30.63 32.25
C TYR A 647 -19.92 -30.02 31.21
N LEU A 648 -18.60 -30.22 31.38
CA LEU A 648 -17.59 -29.59 30.52
C LEU A 648 -17.36 -30.28 29.16
N ASP A 649 -17.72 -31.57 29.04
CA ASP A 649 -17.43 -32.48 27.91
C ASP A 649 -16.24 -32.05 27.01
N LEU A 650 -15.04 -32.09 27.60
CA LEU A 650 -13.78 -31.69 26.96
C LEU A 650 -13.54 -32.41 25.62
N LYS A 651 -14.09 -33.61 25.43
CA LYS A 651 -13.92 -34.40 24.21
C LYS A 651 -14.78 -33.87 23.08
N LYS A 652 -16.04 -33.54 23.36
CA LYS A 652 -16.91 -32.87 22.39
C LYS A 652 -16.37 -31.49 22.05
N GLN A 653 -16.00 -30.68 23.05
CA GLN A 653 -15.46 -29.32 22.82
C GLN A 653 -14.19 -29.36 21.95
N HIS A 654 -13.23 -30.24 22.27
CA HIS A 654 -12.05 -30.48 21.44
C HIS A 654 -12.39 -30.88 20.00
N HIS A 655 -13.37 -31.78 19.82
CA HIS A 655 -13.81 -32.22 18.51
C HIS A 655 -14.47 -31.10 17.70
N ASP A 656 -15.36 -30.32 18.31
CA ASP A 656 -16.10 -29.23 17.66
C ASP A 656 -15.15 -28.07 17.24
N ILE A 657 -14.15 -27.75 18.06
CA ILE A 657 -13.08 -26.79 17.71
C ILE A 657 -12.22 -27.33 16.55
N LEU A 658 -11.82 -28.60 16.60
CA LEU A 658 -11.00 -29.24 15.56
C LEU A 658 -11.75 -29.42 14.24
N LEU A 659 -13.07 -29.60 14.25
CA LEU A 659 -13.92 -29.55 13.06
C LEU A 659 -13.94 -28.15 12.44
N ARG A 660 -14.07 -27.10 13.25
CA ARG A 660 -14.01 -25.69 12.78
C ARG A 660 -12.65 -25.33 12.20
N ALA A 661 -11.55 -25.75 12.83
CA ALA A 661 -10.19 -25.51 12.33
C ALA A 661 -9.95 -26.17 10.96
N ARG A 662 -10.43 -27.41 10.77
CA ARG A 662 -10.39 -28.12 9.48
C ARG A 662 -11.37 -27.59 8.43
N ASP A 663 -12.32 -26.73 8.79
CA ASP A 663 -13.15 -26.01 7.82
C ASP A 663 -12.47 -24.72 7.34
N LEU A 664 -11.86 -23.97 8.27
CA LEU A 664 -10.97 -22.84 7.95
C LEU A 664 -9.84 -23.22 6.99
N GLU A 665 -9.26 -24.42 7.14
CA GLU A 665 -8.24 -24.93 6.21
C GLU A 665 -8.72 -24.95 4.75
N LYS A 666 -10.00 -25.26 4.51
CA LYS A 666 -10.60 -25.28 3.17
C LYS A 666 -10.76 -23.87 2.62
N LEU A 667 -11.08 -22.89 3.48
CA LEU A 667 -11.19 -21.48 3.11
C LEU A 667 -9.82 -20.88 2.75
N VAL A 668 -8.77 -21.19 3.54
CA VAL A 668 -7.37 -20.80 3.21
C VAL A 668 -6.96 -21.39 1.86
N HIS A 669 -7.26 -22.67 1.61
CA HIS A 669 -7.02 -23.29 0.30
C HIS A 669 -7.86 -22.66 -0.83
N GLY A 670 -9.11 -22.24 -0.56
CA GLY A 670 -9.96 -21.51 -1.50
C GLY A 670 -9.33 -20.18 -1.92
N ALA A 671 -8.99 -19.33 -0.95
CA ALA A 671 -8.31 -18.04 -1.17
C ALA A 671 -6.98 -18.21 -1.93
N LYS A 672 -6.21 -19.27 -1.63
CA LYS A 672 -4.98 -19.64 -2.33
C LYS A 672 -5.19 -19.90 -3.83
N TYR A 673 -6.23 -20.65 -4.20
CA TYR A 673 -6.56 -20.86 -5.62
C TYR A 673 -7.10 -19.59 -6.28
N GLU A 674 -7.85 -18.76 -5.55
CA GLU A 674 -8.35 -17.48 -6.05
C GLU A 674 -7.22 -16.48 -6.33
N ILE A 675 -6.24 -16.34 -5.43
CA ILE A 675 -5.03 -15.52 -5.63
C ILE A 675 -4.24 -15.97 -6.87
N VAL A 676 -4.06 -17.28 -7.07
CA VAL A 676 -3.38 -17.82 -8.27
C VAL A 676 -4.14 -17.47 -9.55
N ASN A 677 -5.47 -17.53 -9.55
CA ASN A 677 -6.30 -17.16 -10.68
C ASN A 677 -6.25 -15.64 -10.97
N LEU A 678 -6.37 -14.80 -9.93
CA LEU A 678 -6.24 -13.33 -10.04
C LEU A 678 -4.87 -12.93 -10.58
N ARG A 679 -3.79 -13.60 -10.15
CA ARG A 679 -2.43 -13.42 -10.67
C ARG A 679 -2.34 -13.72 -12.16
N GLN A 680 -2.90 -14.83 -12.62
CA GLN A 680 -2.93 -15.20 -14.04
C GLN A 680 -3.73 -14.19 -14.88
N MET A 681 -4.89 -13.73 -14.39
CA MET A 681 -5.67 -12.71 -15.09
C MET A 681 -4.94 -11.36 -15.17
N ALA A 682 -4.25 -10.94 -14.11
CA ALA A 682 -3.43 -9.73 -14.12
C ALA A 682 -2.20 -9.84 -15.06
N GLU A 683 -1.63 -11.03 -15.22
CA GLU A 683 -0.55 -11.30 -16.18
C GLU A 683 -1.04 -11.25 -17.63
N VAL A 684 -2.18 -11.89 -17.92
CA VAL A 684 -2.84 -11.86 -19.25
C VAL A 684 -3.28 -10.44 -19.64
N LEU A 685 -3.75 -9.64 -18.68
CA LEU A 685 -4.05 -8.24 -18.93
C LEU A 685 -2.78 -7.45 -19.29
N ASN A 686 -1.69 -7.63 -18.54
CA ASN A 686 -0.42 -6.95 -18.82
C ASN A 686 0.18 -7.35 -20.19
N THR A 687 -0.01 -8.59 -20.66
CA THR A 687 0.40 -8.97 -22.02
C THR A 687 -0.54 -8.41 -23.10
N SER A 688 -1.85 -8.32 -22.85
CA SER A 688 -2.80 -7.64 -23.75
C SER A 688 -2.45 -6.17 -23.96
N GLU A 689 -2.17 -5.42 -22.90
CA GLU A 689 -1.80 -4.00 -23.01
C GLU A 689 -0.49 -3.80 -23.78
N LEU A 690 0.50 -4.66 -23.55
CA LEU A 690 1.74 -4.65 -24.34
C LEU A 690 1.49 -4.98 -25.82
N GLU A 691 0.63 -5.96 -26.13
CA GLU A 691 0.27 -6.31 -27.51
C GLU A 691 -0.44 -5.15 -28.22
N ASP A 692 -1.35 -4.44 -27.54
CA ASP A 692 -2.07 -3.31 -28.11
C ASP A 692 -1.19 -2.06 -28.28
N ILE A 693 -0.20 -1.86 -27.39
CA ILE A 693 0.90 -0.89 -27.60
C ILE A 693 1.72 -1.28 -28.85
N PHE A 694 2.11 -2.55 -29.01
CA PHE A 694 2.87 -2.99 -30.18
C PHE A 694 2.07 -2.84 -31.48
N LYS A 695 0.79 -3.19 -31.52
CA LYS A 695 -0.10 -2.93 -32.67
C LYS A 695 -0.20 -1.44 -33.00
N THR A 696 -0.24 -0.58 -31.97
CA THR A 696 -0.30 0.87 -32.16
C THR A 696 1.02 1.40 -32.75
N VAL A 697 2.16 0.89 -32.30
CA VAL A 697 3.49 1.22 -32.87
C VAL A 697 3.63 0.69 -34.30
N GLU A 698 3.18 -0.54 -34.59
CA GLU A 698 3.17 -1.11 -35.95
C GLU A 698 2.25 -0.30 -36.88
N GLY A 699 1.04 0.04 -36.43
CA GLY A 699 0.09 0.89 -37.17
C GLY A 699 0.66 2.28 -37.48
N ASN A 700 1.29 2.93 -36.51
CA ASN A 700 1.92 4.24 -36.69
C ASN A 700 3.15 4.18 -37.60
N THR A 701 4.03 3.18 -37.44
CA THR A 701 5.21 3.01 -38.30
C THR A 701 4.83 2.63 -39.74
N LYS A 702 3.78 1.82 -39.92
CA LYS A 702 3.18 1.54 -41.22
C LYS A 702 2.57 2.80 -41.85
N ALA A 703 1.76 3.55 -41.12
CA ALA A 703 1.18 4.81 -41.62
C ALA A 703 2.27 5.83 -42.01
N LEU A 704 3.39 5.86 -41.30
CA LEU A 704 4.57 6.67 -41.63
C LEU A 704 5.32 6.14 -42.87
N ALA A 705 5.43 4.82 -43.04
CA ALA A 705 5.99 4.21 -44.24
C ALA A 705 5.13 4.46 -45.48
N ASP A 706 3.81 4.26 -45.38
CA ASP A 706 2.83 4.57 -46.43
C ASP A 706 2.87 6.07 -46.77
N SER A 707 2.97 6.95 -45.75
CA SER A 707 3.17 8.40 -45.96
C SER A 707 4.45 8.69 -46.75
N SER A 708 5.58 8.05 -46.40
CA SER A 708 6.85 8.17 -47.13
C SER A 708 6.73 7.75 -48.60
N LEU A 709 6.02 6.65 -48.88
CA LEU A 709 5.73 6.19 -50.24
C LEU A 709 4.84 7.19 -51.01
N THR A 710 3.85 7.81 -50.36
CA THR A 710 3.06 8.88 -51.01
C THR A 710 3.89 10.12 -51.31
N VAL A 711 4.87 10.46 -50.46
CA VAL A 711 5.83 11.56 -50.72
C VAL A 711 6.73 11.24 -51.91
N GLU A 712 7.20 9.99 -52.07
CA GLU A 712 7.94 9.55 -53.26
C GLU A 712 7.09 9.65 -54.53
N HIS A 713 5.82 9.19 -54.48
CA HIS A 713 4.87 9.32 -55.59
C HIS A 713 4.53 10.78 -55.94
N CYS A 714 4.43 11.67 -54.94
CA CYS A 714 4.26 13.11 -55.16
C CYS A 714 5.51 13.73 -55.80
N GLY A 715 6.71 13.35 -55.38
CA GLY A 715 7.96 13.76 -56.01
C GLY A 715 8.04 13.35 -57.48
N SER A 716 7.74 12.08 -57.77
CA SER A 716 7.66 11.53 -59.14
C SER A 716 6.64 12.28 -60.01
N SER A 717 5.46 12.60 -59.44
CA SER A 717 4.41 13.36 -60.13
C SER A 717 4.84 14.80 -60.44
N LEU A 718 5.57 15.44 -59.52
CA LEU A 718 6.15 16.77 -59.73
C LEU A 718 7.21 16.78 -60.83
N GLU A 719 7.96 15.69 -61.02
CA GLU A 719 8.87 15.54 -62.17
C GLU A 719 8.13 15.55 -63.51
N LEU A 720 6.99 14.87 -63.59
CA LEU A 720 6.17 14.83 -64.81
C LEU A 720 5.65 16.21 -65.18
N VAL A 721 5.20 16.99 -64.19
CA VAL A 721 4.77 18.39 -64.37
C VAL A 721 5.93 19.27 -64.85
N GLN A 722 7.15 19.11 -64.31
CA GLN A 722 8.34 19.82 -64.79
C GLN A 722 8.64 19.51 -66.27
N VAL A 723 8.54 18.23 -66.67
CA VAL A 723 8.76 17.82 -68.08
C VAL A 723 7.68 18.40 -69.01
N LEU A 724 6.42 18.43 -68.59
CA LEU A 724 5.31 18.99 -69.36
C LEU A 724 5.47 20.51 -69.55
N LEU A 725 5.77 21.26 -68.47
CA LEU A 725 6.07 22.69 -68.53
C LEU A 725 7.25 23.00 -69.46
N ALA A 726 8.34 22.22 -69.35
CA ALA A 726 9.51 22.41 -70.21
C ALA A 726 9.25 22.07 -71.68
N GLY A 727 8.40 21.08 -71.97
CA GLY A 727 7.94 20.77 -73.32
C GLY A 727 7.13 21.92 -73.93
N SER A 728 6.17 22.46 -73.18
CA SER A 728 5.38 23.64 -73.57
C SER A 728 6.26 24.88 -73.81
N PHE A 729 7.22 25.13 -72.92
CA PHE A 729 8.19 26.22 -73.10
C PHE A 729 9.05 26.02 -74.35
N ALA A 730 9.58 24.81 -74.59
CA ALA A 730 10.38 24.51 -75.79
C ALA A 730 9.60 24.69 -77.11
N PHE A 731 8.30 24.36 -77.10
CA PHE A 731 7.39 24.59 -78.23
C PHE A 731 7.17 26.08 -78.48
N THR A 732 6.72 26.84 -77.46
CA THR A 732 6.46 28.28 -77.59
C THR A 732 7.71 29.11 -77.95
N LEU A 733 8.90 28.63 -77.59
CA LEU A 733 10.17 29.30 -77.91
C LEU A 733 10.54 29.16 -79.40
N LEU A 734 10.21 28.05 -80.07
CA LEU A 734 10.42 27.91 -81.52
C LEU A 734 9.29 28.57 -82.33
N ASP A 735 8.05 28.47 -81.86
CA ASP A 735 6.88 29.13 -82.46
C ASP A 735 7.01 30.68 -82.49
N ARG A 736 7.79 31.26 -81.58
CA ARG A 736 8.16 32.69 -81.61
C ARG A 736 9.22 33.07 -82.64
N VAL A 737 10.01 32.13 -83.18
CA VAL A 737 11.07 32.44 -84.16
C VAL A 737 10.51 33.02 -85.47
N PRO A 738 9.43 32.48 -86.09
CA PRO A 738 8.76 33.10 -87.24
C PRO A 738 7.76 34.21 -86.86
N GLY A 739 7.83 34.78 -85.66
CA GLY A 739 7.02 35.95 -85.25
C GLY A 739 5.53 35.69 -84.97
N GLY A 740 5.05 34.44 -85.02
CA GLY A 740 3.61 34.08 -85.13
C GLY A 740 2.64 34.51 -84.01
N SER A 741 3.08 35.25 -82.99
CA SER A 741 2.24 35.81 -81.92
C SER A 741 2.41 37.31 -81.65
N LEU A 742 3.31 37.98 -82.36
CA LEU A 742 3.52 39.43 -82.29
C LEU A 742 3.80 39.94 -83.71
N ASN A 743 2.88 40.73 -84.28
CA ASN A 743 3.00 41.31 -85.62
C ASN A 743 4.18 42.30 -85.68
N VAL A 744 5.36 41.77 -85.93
CA VAL A 744 6.63 42.47 -86.15
C VAL A 744 7.18 41.97 -87.48
N ASP A 745 7.59 42.89 -88.35
CA ASP A 745 7.98 42.54 -89.71
C ASP A 745 9.13 41.52 -89.76
N MET A 746 8.91 40.45 -90.52
CA MET A 746 9.83 39.34 -90.65
C MET A 746 11.13 39.82 -91.35
N PRO A 747 12.33 39.57 -90.79
CA PRO A 747 13.57 39.86 -91.50
C PRO A 747 13.67 39.05 -92.81
N GLU A 748 14.10 39.68 -93.90
CA GLU A 748 14.12 39.08 -95.26
C GLU A 748 14.83 37.72 -95.33
N TRP A 749 15.85 37.51 -94.50
CA TRP A 749 16.59 36.24 -94.40
C TRP A 749 15.78 35.09 -93.78
N VAL A 750 14.77 35.38 -92.95
CA VAL A 750 13.84 34.38 -92.39
C VAL A 750 12.72 34.10 -93.39
N GLU A 751 12.19 35.12 -94.06
CA GLU A 751 11.15 34.93 -95.08
C GLU A 751 11.67 34.05 -96.25
N THR A 752 12.87 34.34 -96.75
CA THR A 752 13.49 33.57 -97.85
C THR A 752 13.96 32.17 -97.46
N ALA A 753 14.41 31.94 -96.22
CA ALA A 753 14.91 30.63 -95.79
C ALA A 753 13.82 29.73 -95.19
N PHE A 754 13.00 30.25 -94.27
CA PHE A 754 12.03 29.48 -93.50
C PHE A 754 10.63 29.47 -94.13
N ALA A 755 10.06 30.63 -94.50
CA ALA A 755 8.65 30.68 -94.89
C ALA A 755 8.36 29.82 -96.14
N LYS A 756 9.04 30.13 -97.25
CA LYS A 756 8.91 29.43 -98.54
C LYS A 756 9.32 27.95 -98.55
N THR A 757 10.06 27.49 -97.54
CA THR A 757 10.63 26.13 -97.52
C THR A 757 9.97 25.22 -96.48
N ILE A 758 9.40 25.78 -95.41
CA ILE A 758 8.96 25.04 -94.23
C ILE A 758 7.50 25.35 -93.85
N ILE A 759 7.01 26.57 -94.09
CA ILE A 759 5.66 27.00 -93.67
C ILE A 759 4.61 26.67 -94.75
N ASP A 760 4.93 26.85 -96.03
CA ASP A 760 4.01 26.57 -97.15
C ASP A 760 3.61 25.08 -97.31
N VAL A 761 4.32 24.16 -96.66
CA VAL A 761 4.02 22.71 -96.70
C VAL A 761 3.15 22.32 -95.51
N PRO A 762 1.88 21.90 -95.70
CA PRO A 762 0.99 21.52 -94.60
C PRO A 762 1.62 20.48 -93.67
N LEU A 763 1.44 20.69 -92.36
CA LEU A 763 1.98 19.88 -91.25
C LEU A 763 3.52 19.84 -91.11
N LEU A 764 4.32 20.30 -92.08
CA LEU A 764 5.78 20.17 -92.01
C LEU A 764 6.40 20.97 -90.85
N PHE A 765 6.01 22.24 -90.68
CA PHE A 765 6.43 23.06 -89.54
C PHE A 765 5.98 22.47 -88.19
N PHE A 766 4.79 21.83 -88.13
CA PHE A 766 4.31 21.16 -86.92
C PHE A 766 5.17 19.92 -86.57
N VAL A 767 5.49 19.08 -87.57
CA VAL A 767 6.38 17.92 -87.37
C VAL A 767 7.78 18.37 -86.91
N LEU A 768 8.33 19.45 -87.46
CA LEU A 768 9.59 20.03 -87.01
C LEU A 768 9.53 20.55 -85.57
N ASN A 769 8.44 21.21 -85.17
CA ASN A 769 8.21 21.63 -83.77
C ASN A 769 8.13 20.43 -82.81
N ILE A 770 7.44 19.36 -83.19
CA ILE A 770 7.36 18.12 -82.38
C ILE A 770 8.74 17.45 -82.25
N ILE A 771 9.54 17.41 -83.32
CA ILE A 771 10.91 16.89 -83.29
C ILE A 771 11.82 17.75 -82.39
N TRP A 772 11.70 19.07 -82.47
CA TRP A 772 12.43 20.01 -81.60
C TRP A 772 12.04 19.84 -80.12
N MET A 773 10.74 19.82 -79.82
CA MET A 773 10.21 19.59 -78.46
C MET A 773 10.69 18.25 -77.89
N ALA A 774 10.62 17.17 -78.68
CA ALA A 774 11.14 15.86 -78.29
C ALA A 774 12.66 15.89 -78.05
N GLY A 775 13.42 16.64 -78.86
CA GLY A 775 14.85 16.88 -78.66
C GLY A 775 15.16 17.63 -77.37
N CYS A 776 14.41 18.67 -77.05
CA CYS A 776 14.55 19.44 -75.80
C CYS A 776 14.19 18.61 -74.56
N ILE A 777 13.08 17.86 -74.61
CA ILE A 777 12.67 16.94 -73.53
C ILE A 777 13.73 15.83 -73.35
N TYR A 778 14.24 15.24 -74.44
CA TYR A 778 15.32 14.25 -74.38
C TYR A 778 16.59 14.84 -73.76
N ALA A 779 16.97 16.07 -74.14
CA ALA A 779 18.13 16.76 -73.59
C ALA A 779 17.96 17.05 -72.09
N LEU A 780 16.77 17.49 -71.65
CA LEU A 780 16.45 17.70 -70.24
C LEU A 780 16.47 16.40 -69.43
N ILE A 781 15.88 15.32 -69.94
CA ILE A 781 15.93 14.00 -69.29
C ILE A 781 17.38 13.49 -69.24
N ARG A 782 18.19 13.72 -70.29
CA ARG A 782 19.63 13.39 -70.28
C ARG A 782 20.42 14.21 -69.26
N TYR A 783 20.15 15.52 -69.18
CA TYR A 783 20.79 16.42 -68.22
C TYR A 783 20.40 16.06 -66.79
N LYS A 784 19.10 15.87 -66.51
CA LYS A 784 18.60 15.48 -65.19
C LYS A 784 19.14 14.11 -64.78
N LYS A 785 19.08 13.07 -65.62
CA LYS A 785 19.67 11.76 -65.31
C LYS A 785 21.18 11.82 -65.10
N ARG A 786 21.89 12.69 -65.83
CA ARG A 786 23.31 12.93 -65.58
C ARG A 786 23.55 13.60 -64.23
N LYS A 787 22.78 14.65 -63.90
CA LYS A 787 22.90 15.39 -62.63
C LYS A 787 22.50 14.54 -61.42
N SER A 788 21.44 13.72 -61.54
CA SER A 788 21.03 12.74 -60.53
C SER A 788 22.16 11.73 -60.28
N HIS A 789 22.70 11.12 -61.35
CA HIS A 789 23.84 10.21 -61.25
C HIS A 789 25.11 10.89 -60.68
N GLU A 790 25.35 12.18 -60.93
CA GLU A 790 26.46 12.95 -60.35
C GLU A 790 26.23 13.31 -58.87
N VAL A 791 24.98 13.36 -58.39
CA VAL A 791 24.61 13.58 -56.98
C VAL A 791 24.58 12.27 -56.19
N GLU A 792 23.87 11.25 -56.71
CA GLU A 792 23.65 9.94 -56.09
C GLU A 792 24.95 9.15 -55.88
N TYR A 793 25.82 9.07 -56.89
CA TYR A 793 27.09 8.35 -56.77
C TYR A 793 28.18 9.17 -56.05
N GLY A 794 28.01 10.50 -55.95
CA GLY A 794 29.00 11.39 -55.37
C GLY A 794 28.92 11.50 -53.85
N ARG A 795 27.72 11.50 -53.26
CA ARG A 795 27.52 11.60 -51.80
C ARG A 795 27.71 10.24 -51.13
N ARG A 796 28.69 10.12 -50.25
CA ARG A 796 28.85 8.99 -49.32
C ARG A 796 28.51 9.44 -47.90
N THR A 797 27.86 8.55 -47.15
CA THR A 797 27.40 8.78 -45.77
C THR A 797 27.87 7.60 -44.92
N LEU A 798 28.77 7.86 -43.97
CA LEU A 798 29.43 6.84 -43.17
C LEU A 798 29.02 6.98 -41.70
N ARG A 799 28.05 6.20 -41.22
CA ARG A 799 27.60 6.20 -39.82
C ARG A 799 28.29 5.09 -39.03
N LEU A 800 29.05 5.49 -38.02
CA LEU A 800 29.78 4.60 -37.11
C LEU A 800 29.20 4.67 -35.70
N LYS A 801 29.12 3.52 -35.03
CA LYS A 801 28.74 3.41 -33.61
C LYS A 801 30.01 3.40 -32.78
N VAL A 802 30.11 4.30 -31.81
CA VAL A 802 31.36 4.53 -31.05
C VAL A 802 31.23 4.04 -29.61
N ASN A 803 30.14 4.40 -28.91
CA ASN A 803 29.87 4.01 -27.52
C ASN A 803 31.08 4.19 -26.56
N LYS A 804 31.70 5.38 -26.55
CA LYS A 804 32.85 5.72 -25.68
C LYS A 804 32.51 6.88 -24.74
N ALA A 805 33.01 6.83 -23.50
CA ALA A 805 32.92 7.95 -22.57
C ALA A 805 33.77 9.15 -23.03
N ILE A 806 33.26 10.36 -22.83
CA ILE A 806 33.85 11.64 -23.21
C ILE A 806 33.72 12.67 -22.07
N ASP A 807 34.64 13.63 -22.04
CA ASP A 807 34.64 14.75 -21.09
C ASP A 807 33.67 15.85 -21.57
N ILE A 808 32.46 15.91 -21.00
CA ILE A 808 31.34 16.75 -21.50
C ILE A 808 31.72 18.23 -21.55
N GLU A 809 32.27 18.78 -20.46
CA GLU A 809 32.62 20.21 -20.38
C GLU A 809 33.59 20.61 -21.50
N LYS A 810 34.62 19.78 -21.75
CA LYS A 810 35.60 20.02 -22.82
C LYS A 810 34.98 19.78 -24.20
N PHE A 811 34.01 18.89 -24.32
CA PHE A 811 33.29 18.66 -25.58
C PHE A 811 32.34 19.81 -25.92
N GLU A 812 31.66 20.41 -24.95
CA GLU A 812 30.84 21.61 -25.18
C GLU A 812 31.70 22.84 -25.50
N ILE A 813 32.84 23.01 -24.82
CA ILE A 813 33.85 24.03 -25.19
C ILE A 813 34.36 23.80 -26.62
N PHE A 814 34.63 22.55 -27.01
CA PHE A 814 35.01 22.20 -28.39
C PHE A 814 33.92 22.56 -29.40
N LEU A 815 32.66 22.17 -29.16
CA LEU A 815 31.53 22.50 -30.05
C LEU A 815 31.36 24.03 -30.17
N GLY A 816 31.60 24.78 -29.09
CA GLY A 816 31.63 26.25 -29.10
C GLY A 816 32.73 26.88 -29.97
N THR A 817 33.75 26.13 -30.40
CA THR A 817 34.73 26.60 -31.40
C THR A 817 34.31 26.38 -32.85
N ARG A 818 33.23 25.64 -33.10
CA ARG A 818 32.76 25.27 -34.43
C ARG A 818 31.44 25.98 -34.78
N VAL A 819 31.24 26.27 -36.07
CA VAL A 819 29.96 26.80 -36.56
C VAL A 819 29.01 25.63 -36.81
N LEU A 820 27.99 25.51 -35.97
CA LEU A 820 27.01 24.43 -36.01
C LEU A 820 25.90 24.77 -37.03
N ASP A 821 25.62 23.83 -37.94
CA ASP A 821 24.52 23.94 -38.92
C ASP A 821 23.18 23.49 -38.32
N LYS A 822 23.20 22.54 -37.38
CA LYS A 822 22.03 22.04 -36.65
C LYS A 822 22.37 21.56 -35.25
N GLN A 823 21.39 21.69 -34.35
CA GLN A 823 21.39 21.12 -33.01
C GLN A 823 19.97 20.64 -32.69
N GLU A 824 19.84 19.40 -32.23
CA GLU A 824 18.59 18.75 -31.82
C GLU A 824 18.82 18.07 -30.46
N SER A 825 17.84 18.12 -29.55
CA SER A 825 17.96 17.56 -28.19
C SER A 825 16.68 16.82 -27.80
N VAL A 826 16.82 15.59 -27.30
CA VAL A 826 15.71 14.75 -26.83
C VAL A 826 15.98 14.36 -25.38
N SER A 827 15.23 14.96 -24.46
CA SER A 827 15.29 14.72 -23.03
C SER A 827 14.26 13.68 -22.58
N GLN A 828 14.71 12.63 -21.91
CA GLN A 828 13.89 11.69 -21.15
C GLN A 828 14.30 11.76 -19.66
N LEU A 829 13.51 11.15 -18.77
CA LEU A 829 13.78 11.20 -17.32
C LEU A 829 15.18 10.66 -16.96
N ALA A 830 15.67 9.61 -17.65
CA ALA A 830 16.99 9.02 -17.40
C ALA A 830 18.13 9.59 -18.28
N SER A 831 17.87 9.99 -19.53
CA SER A 831 18.90 10.29 -20.53
C SER A 831 18.56 11.55 -21.34
N GLU A 832 19.57 12.32 -21.74
CA GLU A 832 19.40 13.47 -22.64
C GLU A 832 20.35 13.32 -23.84
N VAL A 833 19.80 12.84 -24.95
CA VAL A 833 20.54 12.63 -26.19
C VAL A 833 20.52 13.91 -27.02
N ARG A 834 21.70 14.41 -27.37
CA ARG A 834 21.89 15.56 -28.24
C ARG A 834 22.51 15.13 -29.57
N ARG A 835 21.96 15.66 -30.67
CA ARG A 835 22.49 15.52 -32.03
C ARG A 835 22.97 16.88 -32.51
N VAL A 836 24.20 16.94 -33.01
CA VAL A 836 24.85 18.17 -33.48
C VAL A 836 25.48 17.94 -34.85
N VAL A 837 25.32 18.88 -35.77
CA VAL A 837 25.86 18.81 -37.14
C VAL A 837 26.69 20.05 -37.45
N TRP A 838 27.88 19.88 -38.01
CA TRP A 838 28.73 20.96 -38.52
C TRP A 838 29.43 20.56 -39.82
N LYS A 839 30.11 21.52 -40.47
CA LYS A 839 30.94 21.28 -41.66
C LYS A 839 32.39 21.63 -41.37
N ASP A 840 33.30 20.80 -41.88
CA ASP A 840 34.73 21.02 -41.77
C ASP A 840 35.49 20.73 -43.07
N LEU A 841 36.71 21.26 -43.18
CA LEU A 841 37.59 21.09 -44.34
C LEU A 841 38.63 19.99 -44.03
N GLY A 842 38.34 18.77 -44.48
CA GLY A 842 39.09 17.58 -44.09
C GLY A 842 40.57 17.60 -44.46
N LEU A 843 41.39 17.10 -43.52
CA LEU A 843 42.82 16.80 -43.67
C LEU A 843 43.71 18.00 -44.06
N GLN A 844 43.75 19.04 -43.22
CA GLN A 844 44.99 19.81 -43.04
C GLN A 844 45.89 19.09 -42.02
N ALA A 845 47.10 18.71 -42.45
CA ALA A 845 48.04 18.00 -41.60
C ALA A 845 48.78 18.96 -40.65
N CYS A 846 48.80 18.62 -39.36
CA CYS A 846 49.75 19.21 -38.42
C CYS A 846 51.09 18.48 -38.54
N ASN A 847 52.20 19.20 -38.72
CA ASN A 847 53.51 18.62 -39.01
C ASN A 847 54.22 18.13 -37.73
N ASP A 848 54.09 16.84 -37.41
CA ASP A 848 54.92 16.19 -36.38
C ASP A 848 55.26 14.73 -36.75
N GLU A 849 56.54 14.45 -37.07
CA GLU A 849 57.01 13.19 -37.68
C GLU A 849 57.13 12.00 -36.69
N ARG A 850 56.24 11.91 -35.69
CA ARG A 850 56.39 10.93 -34.57
C ARG A 850 55.18 10.03 -34.28
N ALA A 851 54.20 9.96 -35.18
CA ALA A 851 52.94 9.23 -34.96
C ALA A 851 52.65 8.10 -35.99
N HIS A 852 53.62 7.21 -36.26
CA HIS A 852 53.41 6.02 -37.13
C HIS A 852 53.91 4.71 -36.50
N PRO A 853 53.01 3.79 -36.07
CA PRO A 853 53.40 2.45 -35.62
C PRO A 853 53.78 1.54 -36.79
N ARG A 854 54.76 0.67 -36.57
CA ARG A 854 55.33 -0.23 -37.60
C ARG A 854 54.39 -1.39 -37.95
N ARG A 855 54.37 -1.82 -39.21
CA ARG A 855 54.01 -3.20 -39.62
C ARG A 855 55.10 -3.81 -40.51
N SER A 856 55.18 -5.14 -40.48
CA SER A 856 56.35 -5.94 -40.89
C SER A 856 56.25 -6.55 -42.30
N ILE A 857 57.40 -6.93 -42.86
CA ILE A 857 57.58 -7.44 -44.23
C ILE A 857 57.40 -8.96 -44.31
N ALA A 858 56.76 -9.46 -45.37
CA ALA A 858 56.96 -10.82 -45.89
C ALA A 858 56.84 -10.86 -47.45
N TYR A 859 57.68 -11.69 -48.06
CA TYR A 859 57.87 -11.96 -49.51
C TYR A 859 56.68 -12.73 -50.13
N ALA A 860 56.47 -12.90 -51.45
CA ALA A 860 56.88 -12.30 -52.74
C ALA A 860 55.96 -12.97 -53.83
N LYS A 861 55.98 -12.76 -55.16
CA LYS A 861 57.07 -12.71 -56.17
C LYS A 861 56.38 -12.58 -57.57
N GLY A 862 56.86 -11.77 -58.54
CA GLY A 862 56.13 -11.68 -59.83
C GLY A 862 56.62 -10.73 -60.93
N SER A 863 57.67 -11.14 -61.67
CA SER A 863 58.05 -10.74 -63.05
C SER A 863 57.70 -9.32 -63.59
N LEU A 864 58.72 -8.47 -63.73
CA LEU A 864 58.64 -7.24 -64.54
C LEU A 864 58.93 -7.56 -66.02
N THR A 865 58.05 -7.18 -66.96
CA THR A 865 58.29 -7.36 -68.41
C THR A 865 58.57 -6.06 -69.17
N TRP A 866 59.47 -6.15 -70.14
CA TRP A 866 60.34 -5.07 -70.62
C TRP A 866 59.69 -3.97 -71.50
N LYS A 867 58.37 -4.03 -71.75
CA LYS A 867 57.74 -3.32 -72.88
C LYS A 867 57.33 -1.85 -72.67
N HIS A 868 57.37 -1.32 -71.45
CA HIS A 868 56.88 0.06 -71.18
C HIS A 868 57.91 1.19 -71.30
N LYS A 869 59.22 0.91 -71.35
CA LYS A 869 60.26 1.96 -71.42
C LYS A 869 60.38 2.71 -72.77
N LEU A 870 59.54 2.40 -73.75
CA LEU A 870 59.58 3.03 -75.09
C LEU A 870 58.46 4.07 -75.35
N THR A 871 57.42 4.14 -74.51
CA THR A 871 56.30 5.08 -74.71
C THR A 871 56.56 6.46 -74.14
N ASP A 872 57.29 6.55 -73.03
CA ASP A 872 57.34 7.76 -72.20
C ASP A 872 58.25 8.84 -72.81
N ALA A 873 59.26 8.41 -73.57
CA ALA A 873 60.15 9.30 -74.33
C ALA A 873 59.40 10.13 -75.39
N PHE A 874 58.28 9.62 -75.93
CA PHE A 874 57.52 10.31 -76.98
C PHE A 874 56.53 11.33 -76.40
N MET A 875 55.91 11.02 -75.25
CA MET A 875 54.95 11.91 -74.59
C MET A 875 55.62 13.17 -73.99
N ALA A 876 56.88 13.06 -73.55
CA ALA A 876 57.65 14.17 -72.97
C ALA A 876 57.86 15.38 -73.90
N ARG A 877 57.68 15.23 -75.22
CA ARG A 877 57.76 16.34 -76.20
C ARG A 877 56.42 17.04 -76.45
N LEU A 878 55.28 16.38 -76.27
CA LEU A 878 53.97 16.97 -76.59
C LEU A 878 53.45 17.91 -75.49
N GLY A 879 53.69 17.56 -74.22
CA GLY A 879 53.22 18.35 -73.06
C GLY A 879 53.75 19.79 -73.00
N LYS A 880 54.92 20.07 -73.62
CA LYS A 880 55.52 21.41 -73.66
C LYS A 880 54.79 22.41 -74.57
N TRP A 881 53.79 21.98 -75.34
CA TRP A 881 52.99 22.86 -76.20
C TRP A 881 51.68 23.33 -75.52
N GLN A 882 50.98 22.44 -74.80
CA GLN A 882 49.71 22.77 -74.13
C GLN A 882 49.90 23.69 -72.92
N ALA A 883 51.05 23.62 -72.23
CA ALA A 883 51.40 24.49 -71.11
C ALA A 883 51.44 26.00 -71.46
N ARG A 884 51.39 26.36 -72.75
CA ARG A 884 51.40 27.76 -73.21
C ARG A 884 50.01 28.42 -73.26
N LYS A 885 48.92 27.66 -73.19
CA LYS A 885 47.53 28.19 -73.31
C LYS A 885 46.75 28.26 -71.98
N SER A 886 47.30 27.71 -70.90
CA SER A 886 46.68 27.78 -69.56
C SER A 886 47.03 29.04 -68.77
N ARG A 887 47.70 30.03 -69.40
CA ARG A 887 48.39 31.13 -68.69
C ARG A 887 47.63 32.47 -68.70
N GLU A 888 46.42 32.50 -69.25
CA GLU A 888 45.61 33.72 -69.42
C GLU A 888 44.34 33.73 -68.53
N ALA A 889 44.04 32.65 -67.81
CA ALA A 889 42.85 32.52 -66.96
C ALA A 889 43.12 32.67 -65.44
N ALA A 890 44.36 33.00 -65.04
CA ALA A 890 44.82 32.92 -63.65
C ALA A 890 45.48 34.22 -63.15
N ASN A 891 44.87 35.38 -63.46
CA ASN A 891 45.47 36.70 -63.26
C ASN A 891 44.59 37.71 -62.47
N ILE A 892 43.62 37.23 -61.67
CA ILE A 892 42.70 38.09 -60.87
C ILE A 892 42.71 37.77 -59.36
N ALA A 893 43.38 36.70 -58.92
CA ALA A 893 43.45 36.32 -57.50
C ALA A 893 44.89 36.04 -57.04
N ALA A 894 45.59 37.08 -56.55
CA ALA A 894 46.92 36.94 -55.94
C ALA A 894 47.23 38.10 -54.97
N VAL A 895 47.10 37.85 -53.66
CA VAL A 895 47.65 38.71 -52.57
C VAL A 895 48.10 37.80 -51.43
N ALA A 896 49.39 37.91 -51.05
CA ALA A 896 50.09 37.19 -49.96
C ALA A 896 50.08 35.63 -50.01
N GLY A 897 51.19 34.93 -49.76
CA GLY A 897 52.58 35.34 -49.52
C GLY A 897 53.55 34.17 -49.74
N ASN A 898 54.83 34.44 -50.00
CA ASN A 898 55.80 33.43 -50.47
C ASN A 898 56.45 32.59 -49.35
N VAL A 899 56.52 31.27 -49.54
CA VAL A 899 57.74 30.45 -49.34
C VAL A 899 57.82 29.41 -50.48
N SER A 900 59.02 28.98 -50.87
CA SER A 900 59.28 28.04 -51.99
C SER A 900 59.64 26.62 -51.50
N PRO A 901 59.53 25.56 -52.35
CA PRO A 901 59.42 24.18 -51.89
C PRO A 901 60.74 23.38 -51.88
N LEU A 902 60.76 22.24 -51.16
CA LEU A 902 61.74 21.16 -51.34
C LEU A 902 61.24 19.81 -50.77
N SER A 903 61.96 18.72 -51.10
CA SER A 903 61.75 17.31 -50.70
C SER A 903 60.33 16.74 -50.84
N ALA A 904 60.07 16.05 -51.96
CA ALA A 904 58.88 15.21 -52.12
C ALA A 904 59.11 13.78 -51.56
N GLY A 905 58.18 13.29 -50.75
CA GLY A 905 58.14 11.93 -50.21
C GLY A 905 56.70 11.45 -50.08
N THR A 906 56.02 11.21 -51.21
CA THR A 906 54.57 10.95 -51.25
C THR A 906 54.17 9.60 -50.65
N ALA A 907 53.65 9.61 -49.43
CA ALA A 907 52.65 8.65 -48.99
C ALA A 907 51.28 9.05 -49.56
N THR A 908 50.59 8.14 -50.25
CA THR A 908 49.28 8.40 -50.87
C THR A 908 48.15 7.83 -50.03
N GLY A 909 47.56 8.63 -49.16
CA GLY A 909 46.21 8.38 -48.63
C GLY A 909 45.15 8.51 -49.75
N MET A 910 43.95 8.02 -49.52
CA MET A 910 42.91 7.99 -50.58
C MET A 910 42.05 9.26 -50.65
N LEU A 911 42.04 10.09 -49.60
CA LEU A 911 41.41 11.41 -49.60
C LEU A 911 42.40 12.49 -50.08
N GLU A 912 41.99 13.30 -51.06
CA GLU A 912 42.72 14.54 -51.40
C GLU A 912 42.36 15.63 -50.39
N ALA A 913 43.36 16.31 -49.83
CA ALA A 913 43.17 17.34 -48.81
C ALA A 913 42.26 18.48 -49.29
N GLY A 914 41.32 18.91 -48.43
CA GLY A 914 40.37 19.98 -48.75
C GLY A 914 39.01 19.53 -49.30
N ILE A 915 38.64 18.24 -49.18
CA ILE A 915 37.25 17.81 -49.35
C ILE A 915 36.44 18.29 -48.11
N PRO A 916 35.30 19.00 -48.28
CA PRO A 916 34.44 19.33 -47.16
C PRO A 916 33.71 18.08 -46.65
N VAL A 917 33.75 17.87 -45.34
CA VAL A 917 33.08 16.79 -44.62
C VAL A 917 32.04 17.42 -43.68
N GLU A 918 30.79 17.04 -43.84
CA GLU A 918 29.69 17.34 -42.91
C GLU A 918 29.71 16.25 -41.83
N VAL A 919 29.97 16.64 -40.58
CA VAL A 919 30.10 15.75 -39.43
C VAL A 919 28.85 15.89 -38.57
N GLU A 920 28.20 14.77 -38.27
CA GLU A 920 27.02 14.66 -37.43
C GLU A 920 27.35 13.76 -36.23
N VAL A 921 27.10 14.23 -35.01
CA VAL A 921 27.42 13.51 -33.77
C VAL A 921 26.17 13.36 -32.92
N GLU A 922 25.97 12.16 -32.39
CA GLU A 922 24.95 11.86 -31.37
C GLU A 922 25.65 11.47 -30.06
N TYR A 923 25.35 12.17 -28.97
CA TYR A 923 25.94 11.94 -27.64
C TYR A 923 24.91 12.04 -26.51
N ASP A 924 25.12 11.30 -25.43
CA ASP A 924 24.39 11.45 -24.18
C ASP A 924 25.10 12.52 -23.32
N SER A 925 24.35 13.57 -22.99
CA SER A 925 24.85 14.74 -22.26
C SER A 925 24.76 14.63 -20.73
N ARG A 926 24.12 13.58 -20.20
CA ARG A 926 24.05 13.31 -18.74
C ARG A 926 25.08 12.27 -18.31
N TYR A 927 25.23 11.19 -19.08
CA TYR A 927 26.19 10.13 -18.80
C TYR A 927 27.55 10.34 -19.49
N GLY A 928 27.65 11.29 -20.44
CA GLY A 928 28.91 11.64 -21.10
C GLY A 928 29.40 10.57 -22.06
N PHE A 929 28.52 10.04 -22.91
CA PHE A 929 28.88 9.01 -23.90
C PHE A 929 28.66 9.49 -25.34
N LEU A 930 29.70 9.38 -26.16
CA LEU A 930 29.63 9.50 -27.60
C LEU A 930 29.01 8.23 -28.19
N LEU A 931 27.81 8.32 -28.75
CA LEU A 931 27.02 7.18 -29.22
C LEU A 931 27.32 6.86 -30.68
N PHE A 932 27.12 7.83 -31.58
CA PHE A 932 27.35 7.69 -33.01
C PHE A 932 28.07 8.91 -33.59
N VAL A 933 28.84 8.67 -34.65
CA VAL A 933 29.43 9.70 -35.51
C VAL A 933 29.12 9.36 -36.96
N THR A 934 28.58 10.31 -37.71
CA THR A 934 28.24 10.18 -39.13
C THR A 934 29.05 11.18 -39.95
N PHE A 935 29.79 10.69 -40.94
CA PHE A 935 30.54 11.53 -41.87
C PHE A 935 29.86 11.55 -43.25
N ASN A 936 29.41 12.73 -43.67
CA ASN A 936 28.76 12.98 -44.94
C ASN A 936 29.72 13.75 -45.86
N PHE A 937 30.21 13.12 -46.94
CA PHE A 937 31.23 13.71 -47.80
C PHE A 937 30.98 13.42 -49.29
N HIS A 938 31.53 14.26 -50.16
CA HIS A 938 31.29 14.20 -51.60
C HIS A 938 32.58 13.95 -52.39
N ILE A 939 32.77 12.71 -52.85
CA ILE A 939 33.93 12.34 -53.67
C ILE A 939 33.64 12.68 -55.14
N ARG A 940 34.47 13.53 -55.74
CA ARG A 940 34.47 13.76 -57.20
C ARG A 940 35.42 12.76 -57.86
N GLU A 941 34.90 11.91 -58.76
CA GLU A 941 35.77 11.14 -59.64
C GLU A 941 36.63 12.06 -60.54
N LYS A 942 37.90 11.71 -60.71
CA LYS A 942 38.79 12.42 -61.65
C LYS A 942 38.33 12.19 -63.09
N GLU A 943 37.97 13.27 -63.79
CA GLU A 943 37.43 13.19 -65.15
C GLU A 943 38.34 12.38 -66.09
N ILE A 944 37.80 11.28 -66.63
CA ILE A 944 38.50 10.47 -67.63
C ILE A 944 38.66 11.32 -68.91
N PRO A 945 39.89 11.61 -69.37
CA PRO A 945 40.12 12.56 -70.45
C PRO A 945 39.45 12.10 -71.75
N LEU A 946 38.87 13.07 -72.48
CA LEU A 946 38.10 12.87 -73.72
C LEU A 946 38.76 11.92 -74.71
N SER A 947 40.09 11.96 -74.86
CA SER A 947 40.86 11.09 -75.75
C SER A 947 40.80 9.60 -75.39
N ARG A 948 40.54 9.23 -74.13
CA ARG A 948 40.33 7.85 -73.68
C ARG A 948 38.87 7.42 -73.88
N ARG A 949 37.91 8.33 -73.64
CA ARG A 949 36.46 8.12 -73.84
C ARG A 949 36.09 7.98 -75.32
N ILE A 950 36.72 8.77 -76.21
CA ILE A 950 36.63 8.60 -77.67
C ILE A 950 37.27 7.27 -78.09
N ARG A 951 38.39 6.85 -77.48
CA ARG A 951 39.06 5.59 -77.82
C ARG A 951 38.25 4.35 -77.46
N SER A 952 37.54 4.35 -76.32
CA SER A 952 36.60 3.26 -75.97
C SER A 952 35.34 3.27 -76.84
N TYR A 953 34.80 4.45 -77.19
CA TYR A 953 33.67 4.56 -78.11
C TYR A 953 34.03 4.07 -79.52
N VAL A 954 35.20 4.46 -80.04
CA VAL A 954 35.74 3.96 -81.32
C VAL A 954 36.04 2.46 -81.27
N ALA A 955 36.47 1.91 -80.12
CA ALA A 955 36.61 0.46 -79.96
C ALA A 955 35.26 -0.27 -80.08
N GLN A 956 34.24 0.17 -79.33
CA GLN A 956 32.89 -0.42 -79.39
C GLN A 956 32.23 -0.29 -80.77
N VAL A 957 32.44 0.85 -81.46
CA VAL A 957 32.00 1.04 -82.85
C VAL A 957 32.76 0.11 -83.80
N LYS A 958 34.06 -0.08 -83.62
CA LYS A 958 34.89 -0.99 -84.43
C LYS A 958 34.59 -2.47 -84.19
N GLU A 959 34.09 -2.84 -83.02
CA GLU A 959 33.51 -4.16 -82.74
C GLU A 959 32.14 -4.34 -83.41
N ARG A 960 31.23 -3.36 -83.28
CA ARG A 960 29.93 -3.39 -83.98
C ARG A 960 30.06 -3.48 -85.50
N ILE A 961 31.04 -2.79 -86.09
CA ILE A 961 31.32 -2.84 -87.54
C ILE A 961 31.96 -4.18 -87.96
N ARG A 962 32.63 -4.89 -87.06
CA ARG A 962 33.15 -6.25 -87.32
C ARG A 962 32.10 -7.34 -87.23
N LEU A 963 31.04 -7.15 -86.44
CA LEU A 963 29.93 -8.09 -86.29
C LEU A 963 28.78 -7.77 -87.25
N GLY A 964 29.03 -8.00 -88.54
CA GLY A 964 28.02 -7.87 -89.58
C GLY A 964 26.89 -8.90 -89.42
N GLY A 965 25.71 -8.44 -89.00
CA GLY A 965 24.43 -9.11 -89.29
C GLY A 965 24.13 -10.42 -88.56
N ARG A 966 24.19 -10.46 -87.21
CA ARG A 966 23.43 -11.43 -86.40
C ARG A 966 23.18 -10.91 -84.98
N THR A 967 21.98 -11.15 -84.45
CA THR A 967 21.57 -10.73 -83.10
C THR A 967 22.15 -11.66 -82.03
N ALA A 968 23.19 -11.21 -81.32
CA ALA A 968 23.69 -11.89 -80.13
C ALA A 968 22.78 -11.60 -78.92
N PRO A 969 22.54 -12.58 -78.02
CA PRO A 969 21.75 -12.38 -76.81
C PRO A 969 22.47 -11.45 -75.81
N LYS A 970 21.71 -10.83 -74.90
CA LYS A 970 22.26 -10.03 -73.80
C LYS A 970 23.26 -10.88 -73.00
N PRO A 971 24.51 -10.44 -72.76
CA PRO A 971 25.37 -11.13 -71.81
C PRO A 971 24.76 -11.06 -70.41
N LYS A 972 24.58 -12.21 -69.76
CA LYS A 972 24.34 -12.24 -68.31
C LYS A 972 25.56 -11.60 -67.65
N ARG A 973 25.35 -10.59 -66.80
CA ARG A 973 26.32 -10.31 -65.73
C ARG A 973 26.25 -11.50 -64.76
N MET A 974 27.23 -12.40 -64.83
CA MET A 974 27.68 -13.04 -63.60
C MET A 974 28.42 -11.99 -62.76
N PRO A 975 28.33 -12.03 -61.42
CA PRO A 975 29.20 -11.22 -60.58
C PRO A 975 30.63 -11.74 -60.70
N ASP A 976 31.61 -10.83 -60.85
CA ASP A 976 33.02 -11.18 -60.67
C ASP A 976 33.31 -11.32 -59.17
N GLU A 977 33.27 -12.56 -58.67
CA GLU A 977 33.73 -12.91 -57.32
C GLU A 977 35.26 -12.74 -57.22
N GLY A 978 35.71 -11.50 -57.03
CA GLY A 978 37.13 -11.17 -56.93
C GLY A 978 37.49 -9.71 -56.58
N ALA A 979 36.56 -8.76 -56.76
CA ALA A 979 36.79 -7.35 -56.43
C ALA A 979 35.90 -6.90 -55.25
N CYS A 980 36.40 -7.05 -54.02
CA CYS A 980 35.67 -6.69 -52.81
C CYS A 980 35.88 -5.20 -52.45
N PRO A 981 34.84 -4.34 -52.45
CA PRO A 981 34.98 -2.92 -52.13
C PRO A 981 35.24 -2.63 -50.63
N ARG A 982 35.17 -3.65 -49.75
CA ARG A 982 35.39 -3.51 -48.30
C ARG A 982 36.74 -2.88 -47.94
N ASN A 983 37.79 -3.14 -48.70
CA ASN A 983 39.13 -2.63 -48.36
C ASN A 983 39.22 -1.10 -48.50
N GLU A 984 38.53 -0.50 -49.49
CA GLU A 984 38.53 0.97 -49.65
C GLU A 984 37.70 1.65 -48.56
N THR A 985 36.57 1.04 -48.13
CA THR A 985 35.74 1.61 -47.05
C THR A 985 36.43 1.49 -45.69
N LEU A 986 37.02 0.34 -45.35
CA LEU A 986 37.78 0.15 -44.11
C LEU A 986 38.97 1.11 -43.97
N ILE A 987 39.67 1.43 -45.07
CA ILE A 987 40.76 2.41 -45.06
C ILE A 987 40.21 3.83 -44.83
N MET A 988 39.13 4.22 -45.50
CA MET A 988 38.47 5.52 -45.30
C MET A 988 37.90 5.68 -43.87
N GLU A 989 37.34 4.61 -43.31
CA GLU A 989 36.85 4.54 -41.92
C GLU A 989 38.00 4.80 -40.93
N GLN A 990 39.16 4.18 -41.13
CA GLN A 990 40.34 4.38 -40.30
C GLN A 990 41.00 5.76 -40.50
N GLU A 991 41.08 6.28 -41.73
CA GLU A 991 41.59 7.64 -42.01
C GLU A 991 40.70 8.71 -41.33
N LEU A 992 39.37 8.64 -41.46
CA LEU A 992 38.44 9.61 -40.86
C LEU A 992 38.35 9.49 -39.33
N MET A 993 38.25 8.28 -38.78
CA MET A 993 38.18 8.10 -37.32
C MET A 993 39.49 8.44 -36.61
N SER A 994 40.65 8.19 -37.23
CA SER A 994 41.94 8.59 -36.63
C SER A 994 42.14 10.10 -36.66
N TRP A 995 41.70 10.80 -37.72
CA TRP A 995 41.63 12.26 -37.75
C TRP A 995 40.74 12.81 -36.62
N PHE A 996 39.47 12.36 -36.54
CA PHE A 996 38.53 12.81 -35.51
C PHE A 996 39.03 12.52 -34.08
N ALA A 997 39.62 11.34 -33.85
CA ALA A 997 40.20 10.98 -32.55
C ALA A 997 41.40 11.86 -32.17
N MET A 998 42.24 12.25 -33.12
CA MET A 998 43.36 13.17 -32.87
C MET A 998 42.86 14.57 -32.50
N GLU A 999 41.81 15.07 -33.17
CA GLU A 999 41.19 16.37 -32.85
C GLU A 999 40.55 16.37 -31.45
N MET A 1000 39.77 15.34 -31.13
CA MET A 1000 39.21 15.13 -29.79
C MET A 1000 40.28 15.05 -28.69
N LYS A 1001 41.46 14.49 -28.98
CA LYS A 1001 42.60 14.50 -28.06
C LYS A 1001 43.25 15.89 -27.94
N GLN A 1002 43.37 16.66 -29.03
CA GLN A 1002 43.95 18.01 -28.99
C GLN A 1002 43.12 18.95 -28.09
N HIS A 1003 41.80 18.83 -28.11
CA HIS A 1003 40.90 19.56 -27.22
C HIS A 1003 40.70 18.91 -25.83
N GLY A 1004 41.44 17.84 -25.50
CA GLY A 1004 41.42 17.21 -24.18
C GLY A 1004 40.16 16.40 -23.85
N VAL A 1005 39.24 16.21 -24.80
CA VAL A 1005 37.98 15.47 -24.63
C VAL A 1005 38.24 13.97 -24.35
N ILE A 1006 39.36 13.45 -24.85
CA ILE A 1006 39.73 12.02 -24.79
C ILE A 1006 41.18 11.87 -24.30
N LYS A 1007 41.38 11.00 -23.29
CA LYS A 1007 42.69 10.78 -22.64
C LYS A 1007 43.74 10.11 -23.55
N SER A 1008 43.33 9.22 -24.46
CA SER A 1008 44.23 8.59 -25.45
C SER A 1008 43.50 8.13 -26.71
N VAL A 1009 44.13 8.39 -27.86
CA VAL A 1009 43.64 7.97 -29.19
C VAL A 1009 43.55 6.44 -29.28
N ASP A 1010 44.56 5.72 -28.77
CA ASP A 1010 44.62 4.27 -28.89
C ASP A 1010 43.48 3.56 -28.13
N MET A 1011 43.03 4.06 -26.97
CA MET A 1011 41.87 3.48 -26.26
C MET A 1011 40.52 3.84 -26.89
N PHE A 1012 40.48 4.89 -27.71
CA PHE A 1012 39.31 5.24 -28.51
C PHE A 1012 39.22 4.35 -29.76
N LEU A 1013 40.33 4.16 -30.47
CA LEU A 1013 40.41 3.40 -31.73
C LEU A 1013 40.51 1.87 -31.58
N THR A 1014 40.85 1.32 -30.41
CA THR A 1014 40.99 -0.14 -30.18
C THR A 1014 39.70 -0.98 -30.28
N ALA A 1015 38.60 -0.40 -30.78
CA ALA A 1015 37.30 -1.06 -30.94
C ALA A 1015 36.68 -0.85 -32.35
N LEU A 1016 37.49 -0.50 -33.35
CA LEU A 1016 37.15 -0.42 -34.79
C LEU A 1016 37.75 -1.61 -35.56
#